data_AF-A0A5N7AJH4-F1
#
_entry.id   AF-A0A5N7AJH4-F1
#
_cell.length_a   1.000
_cell.length_b   1.000
_cell.length_c   1.000
_cell.angle_alpha   90.00
_cell.angle_beta   90.00
_cell.angle_gamma   90.00
#
_symmetry.space_group_name_H-M   'P 1'
#
loop_
_entity.id
_entity.type
_entity.pdbx_description
1 polymer ?
#
loop_
_entity_poly.entity_id
_entity_poly.type
_entity_poly.pdbx_seq_one_letter_code
_entity_poly.pdbx_strand_id
1 'polypeptide(L)'
;MNRLSRSLSQLSPHHFRPRPSFTPLVPKRYIGIPPAFLLDEYIPRYQLLTSIDASKKRSLAYAHLRECNLCPRRCGVNRYEETGVCLIGAETVKVNTIAPHRGEEPCIQGFNGSGSVFFSGCNLRCVFCQNHDIAHQRNGFDVTPEELADWFMKLQQVGNCHNINLVTPEHVVPQVALAILTARDMGLNIPIIYNTSSFDSLESLELLDGLIDIYLPDFKVWKNSTSKRLLKAEDYTETAMESIKAMHKQVGDLCFTSDGIAKRGVLLRHLVMPGKEDEGREIMRWLAENVSKDLYVHIMEQYHPDAHVGKRKRTTKNAKGDEEDEVRYAEINRAVRDDELGSVRDAAVAAGLWRFCEANEDSSMFHLNNSPRPPRLLPQIPHPPWPRNSSSNSNRPRPSPLVSTLRPPCRLLLRRYKSHKAQLTLSATGSEGGEGQRTHIQVLANSVVATVLILFHTYVLSGSSAECFENGKSAADLLVVGIVANYAAVAADTFSSELGILSKSKPRLITSPTLRVVPPGTNGGVTAAGLLAGVFGAFTVSFASAVLLPFCAESSLMDRVYWTLAFTGWGTLGSVLDSVLGGLLQASVVDKRTGKVVEGEGGKKVLVHPHPRAGGATGYSSASASASASGSVQQRKEEKEGVETVHESRRVESGRDLLDNNAVNVLMAFIMSVGAMGAAGWVWGMSPFDIAALV
;
A
#
# COMPACT_ATOMS: atom_id res chain seq x y z
N MET A 1 -85.42 -9.20 25.26
CA MET A 1 -85.90 -8.54 26.50
C MET A 1 -84.69 -8.40 27.42
N ASN A 2 -83.91 -7.33 27.29
CA ASN A 2 -83.98 -6.10 28.09
C ASN A 2 -83.64 -6.29 29.58
N ARG A 3 -82.45 -5.78 29.97
CA ARG A 3 -81.99 -5.17 31.24
C ARG A 3 -80.51 -5.57 31.42
N LEU A 4 -79.52 -4.68 31.50
CA LEU A 4 -79.48 -3.30 31.95
C LEU A 4 -78.37 -2.52 31.22
N SER A 5 -78.70 -1.30 30.79
CA SER A 5 -77.74 -0.23 30.56
C SER A 5 -77.52 0.53 31.87
N ARG A 6 -76.27 0.92 32.17
CA ARG A 6 -75.97 2.14 32.92
C ARG A 6 -74.51 2.56 32.73
N SER A 7 -74.37 3.71 32.06
CA SER A 7 -73.45 4.81 32.36
C SER A 7 -71.94 4.55 32.31
N LEU A 8 -71.39 4.85 31.13
CA LEU A 8 -70.05 5.38 30.93
C LEU A 8 -69.86 6.71 31.67
N SER A 9 -68.82 6.82 32.50
CA SER A 9 -68.22 8.11 32.86
C SER A 9 -66.71 7.96 33.08
N GLN A 10 -65.98 8.48 32.08
CA GLN A 10 -64.70 9.18 32.19
C GLN A 10 -63.50 8.44 32.82
N LEU A 11 -62.74 7.77 31.96
CA LEU A 11 -61.28 7.68 32.11
C LEU A 11 -60.65 8.30 30.88
N SER A 12 -59.97 9.43 31.09
CA SER A 12 -59.19 10.15 30.09
C SER A 12 -58.20 9.22 29.40
N PRO A 13 -58.04 9.28 28.06
CA PRO A 13 -56.92 8.61 27.42
C PRO A 13 -55.66 9.39 27.79
N HIS A 14 -54.77 8.77 28.56
CA HIS A 14 -53.41 9.25 28.70
C HIS A 14 -52.86 9.51 27.30
N HIS A 15 -52.49 10.76 27.04
CA HIS A 15 -51.70 11.15 25.88
C HIS A 15 -50.43 10.30 25.86
N PHE A 16 -50.42 9.25 25.03
CA PHE A 16 -49.18 8.67 24.54
C PHE A 16 -48.50 9.76 23.71
N ARG A 17 -47.55 10.46 24.33
CA ARG A 17 -46.54 11.19 23.58
C ARG A 17 -45.91 10.19 22.61
N PRO A 18 -45.90 10.45 21.28
CA PRO A 18 -45.10 9.63 20.39
C PRO A 18 -43.67 9.69 20.91
N ARG A 19 -43.07 8.52 21.14
CA ARG A 19 -41.63 8.41 21.37
C ARG A 19 -40.96 9.23 20.25
N PRO A 20 -40.02 10.14 20.55
CA PRO A 20 -39.27 10.79 19.49
C PRO A 20 -38.67 9.66 18.65
N SER A 21 -39.05 9.63 17.37
CA SER A 21 -38.39 8.78 16.40
C SER A 21 -36.92 9.12 16.50
N PHE A 22 -36.12 8.18 17.02
CA PHE A 22 -34.69 8.22 16.84
C PHE A 22 -34.46 8.10 15.34
N THR A 23 -34.50 9.22 14.63
CA THR A 23 -33.74 9.34 13.38
C THR A 23 -32.32 8.98 13.79
N PRO A 24 -31.71 7.93 13.22
CA PRO A 24 -30.32 7.69 13.47
C PRO A 24 -29.61 9.00 13.16
N LEU A 25 -28.82 9.49 14.11
CA LEU A 25 -27.84 10.52 13.83
C LEU A 25 -26.89 9.89 12.82
N VAL A 26 -27.24 9.99 11.52
CA VAL A 26 -26.30 9.76 10.44
C VAL A 26 -25.23 10.81 10.70
N PRO A 27 -24.01 10.42 11.09
CA PRO A 27 -22.94 11.38 11.20
C PRO A 27 -22.85 12.01 9.82
N LYS A 28 -23.10 13.32 9.70
CA LYS A 28 -22.72 14.04 8.48
C LYS A 28 -21.20 13.88 8.40
N ARG A 29 -20.76 12.88 7.63
CA ARG A 29 -19.36 12.69 7.29
C ARG A 29 -18.96 13.97 6.59
N TYR A 30 -18.16 14.79 7.26
CA TYR A 30 -17.55 15.94 6.62
C TYR A 30 -16.45 15.39 5.72
N ILE A 31 -16.82 15.12 4.47
CA ILE A 31 -15.85 15.01 3.40
C ILE A 31 -15.30 16.43 3.26
N GLY A 32 -14.07 16.69 3.70
CA GLY A 32 -13.38 17.96 3.45
C GLY A 32 -12.94 18.13 2.00
N ILE A 33 -13.66 17.50 1.08
CA ILE A 33 -13.71 17.88 -0.33
C ILE A 33 -14.81 18.94 -0.40
N PRO A 34 -14.49 20.18 -0.81
CA PRO A 34 -15.52 21.21 -0.93
C PRO A 34 -16.63 20.77 -1.89
N PRO A 35 -17.90 21.16 -1.64
CA PRO A 35 -19.04 20.75 -2.48
C PRO A 35 -18.86 21.04 -3.98
N ALA A 36 -18.08 22.07 -4.34
CA ALA A 36 -17.78 22.40 -5.72
C ALA A 36 -17.00 21.31 -6.50
N PHE A 37 -16.35 20.38 -5.79
CA PHE A 37 -15.58 19.28 -6.38
C PHE A 37 -16.20 17.90 -6.11
N LEU A 38 -17.44 17.87 -5.63
CA LEU A 38 -18.21 16.65 -5.46
C LEU A 38 -19.16 16.49 -6.65
N LEU A 39 -19.18 15.29 -7.22
CA LEU A 39 -20.10 14.89 -8.28
C LEU A 39 -21.27 14.15 -7.65
N ASP A 40 -22.48 14.65 -7.90
CA ASP A 40 -23.72 13.96 -7.53
C ASP A 40 -23.96 12.75 -8.46
N GLU A 41 -23.70 12.93 -9.75
CA GLU A 41 -23.79 11.90 -10.78
C GLU A 41 -22.54 11.94 -11.65
N TYR A 42 -22.10 10.76 -12.10
CA TYR A 42 -20.95 10.61 -12.97
C TYR A 42 -21.25 9.61 -14.09
N ILE A 43 -21.04 10.04 -15.33
CA ILE A 43 -21.08 9.22 -16.54
C ILE A 43 -19.73 9.39 -17.23
N PRO A 44 -19.02 8.29 -17.57
CA PRO A 44 -17.75 8.40 -18.27
C PRO A 44 -17.87 9.14 -19.60
N ARG A 45 -16.90 10.00 -19.90
CA ARG A 45 -16.97 10.92 -21.05
C ARG A 45 -17.13 10.18 -22.38
N TYR A 46 -16.49 9.02 -22.53
CA TYR A 46 -16.59 8.22 -23.76
C TYR A 46 -18.00 7.69 -24.00
N GLN A 47 -18.84 7.55 -22.96
CA GLN A 47 -20.24 7.15 -23.13
C GLN A 47 -21.12 8.27 -23.69
N LEU A 48 -20.73 9.54 -23.49
CA LEU A 48 -21.46 10.71 -23.95
C LEU A 48 -21.29 10.98 -25.46
N LEU A 49 -20.39 10.26 -26.13
CA LEU A 49 -20.13 10.42 -27.56
C LEU A 49 -21.30 9.94 -28.40
N THR A 50 -21.68 10.68 -29.43
CA THR A 50 -22.62 10.16 -30.44
C THR A 50 -21.96 9.06 -31.27
N SER A 51 -22.76 8.27 -31.99
CA SER A 51 -22.23 7.29 -32.97
C SER A 51 -21.38 7.96 -34.05
N ILE A 52 -21.76 9.18 -34.45
CA ILE A 52 -21.03 10.00 -35.43
C ILE A 52 -19.67 10.41 -34.86
N ASP A 53 -19.61 10.92 -33.63
CA ASP A 53 -18.35 11.34 -33.01
C ASP A 53 -17.40 10.17 -32.79
N ALA A 54 -17.94 9.03 -32.33
CA ALA A 54 -17.18 7.79 -32.20
C ALA A 54 -16.59 7.35 -33.56
N SER A 55 -17.39 7.38 -34.64
CA SER A 55 -16.91 7.04 -35.98
C SER A 55 -15.81 8.00 -36.47
N LYS A 56 -15.97 9.31 -36.27
CA LYS A 56 -14.96 10.31 -36.63
C LYS A 56 -13.65 10.06 -35.89
N LYS A 57 -13.71 9.76 -34.60
CA LYS A 57 -12.53 9.41 -33.79
C LYS A 57 -11.83 8.15 -34.27
N ARG A 58 -12.57 7.09 -34.64
CA ARG A 58 -11.98 5.89 -35.26
C ARG A 58 -11.23 6.24 -36.56
N SER A 59 -11.85 7.03 -37.43
CA SER A 59 -11.21 7.47 -38.68
C SER A 59 -9.95 8.31 -38.43
N LEU A 60 -10.00 9.25 -37.48
CA LEU A 60 -8.84 10.07 -37.10
C LEU A 60 -7.71 9.21 -36.52
N ALA A 61 -8.02 8.22 -35.68
CA ALA A 61 -7.02 7.30 -35.15
C ALA A 61 -6.23 6.61 -36.27
N TYR A 62 -6.92 6.09 -37.31
CA TYR A 62 -6.24 5.50 -38.47
C TYR A 62 -5.45 6.53 -39.29
N ALA A 63 -5.91 7.77 -39.39
CA ALA A 63 -5.18 8.84 -40.07
C ALA A 63 -3.85 9.15 -39.36
N HIS A 64 -3.85 9.27 -38.03
CA HIS A 64 -2.63 9.46 -37.24
C HIS A 64 -1.64 8.29 -37.36
N LEU A 65 -2.09 7.07 -37.65
CA LEU A 65 -1.20 5.94 -37.90
C LEU A 65 -0.55 6.00 -39.29
N ARG A 66 -1.20 6.61 -40.29
CA ARG A 66 -0.64 6.80 -41.64
C ARG A 66 0.39 7.93 -41.70
N GLU A 67 0.25 8.95 -40.87
CA GLU A 67 1.18 10.07 -40.76
C GLU A 67 1.41 10.41 -39.28
N CYS A 68 2.40 9.75 -38.67
CA CYS A 68 2.56 9.77 -37.22
C CYS A 68 3.01 11.13 -36.67
N ASN A 69 2.10 11.79 -35.97
CA ASN A 69 2.29 13.04 -35.20
C ASN A 69 1.93 12.89 -33.70
N LEU A 70 1.90 11.65 -33.20
CA LEU A 70 1.48 11.25 -31.85
C LEU A 70 2.43 11.62 -30.72
N CYS A 71 3.49 12.37 -30.98
CA CYS A 71 4.36 12.88 -29.92
C CYS A 71 5.13 14.07 -30.47
N PRO A 72 5.73 14.89 -29.60
CA PRO A 72 6.49 16.08 -30.02
C PRO A 72 7.66 15.78 -30.97
N ARG A 73 8.11 14.52 -31.06
CA ARG A 73 9.14 14.10 -32.03
C ARG A 73 8.68 14.14 -33.48
N ARG A 74 7.35 14.14 -33.74
CA ARG A 74 6.73 14.31 -35.07
C ARG A 74 7.45 13.55 -36.20
N CYS A 75 7.61 12.25 -36.04
CA CYS A 75 8.41 11.45 -36.98
C CYS A 75 7.77 11.31 -38.37
N GLY A 76 6.47 11.55 -38.53
CA GLY A 76 5.77 11.56 -39.83
C GLY A 76 5.65 10.20 -40.51
N VAL A 77 6.22 9.14 -39.93
CA VAL A 77 6.23 7.79 -40.52
C VAL A 77 4.83 7.22 -40.68
N ASN A 78 4.66 6.42 -41.74
CA ASN A 78 3.50 5.56 -41.92
C ASN A 78 3.70 4.27 -41.13
N ARG A 79 2.97 4.11 -40.02
CA ARG A 79 3.12 2.97 -39.09
C ARG A 79 2.62 1.63 -39.64
N TYR A 80 1.95 1.64 -40.79
CA TYR A 80 1.60 0.42 -41.53
C TYR A 80 2.77 -0.13 -42.34
N GLU A 81 3.81 0.67 -42.57
CA GLU A 81 4.95 0.31 -43.41
C GLU A 81 6.25 0.24 -42.60
N GLU A 82 6.48 1.19 -41.70
CA GLU A 82 7.70 1.28 -40.89
C GLU A 82 7.45 1.79 -39.47
N THR A 83 8.43 1.63 -38.58
CA THR A 83 8.33 2.10 -37.19
C THR A 83 9.17 3.35 -36.95
N GLY A 84 8.64 4.29 -36.15
CA GLY A 84 9.41 5.45 -35.67
C GLY A 84 10.35 5.10 -34.50
N VAL A 85 10.88 6.14 -33.84
CA VAL A 85 11.80 6.01 -32.67
C VAL A 85 11.19 5.20 -31.51
N CYS A 86 9.85 5.14 -31.42
CA CYS A 86 9.15 4.34 -30.41
C CYS A 86 9.17 2.84 -30.69
N LEU A 87 9.53 2.40 -31.91
CA LEU A 87 9.57 1.00 -32.34
C LEU A 87 8.21 0.27 -32.29
N ILE A 88 7.11 1.01 -32.42
CA ILE A 88 5.74 0.47 -32.42
C ILE A 88 5.08 0.70 -33.79
N GLY A 89 4.47 -0.35 -34.34
CA GLY A 89 3.71 -0.33 -35.60
C GLY A 89 2.25 0.10 -35.41
N ALA A 90 1.43 -0.15 -36.44
CA ALA A 90 0.02 0.25 -36.44
C ALA A 90 -0.91 -0.76 -35.72
N GLU A 91 -0.71 -2.05 -35.93
CA GLU A 91 -1.70 -3.09 -35.58
C GLU A 91 -1.81 -3.38 -34.08
N THR A 92 -0.68 -3.40 -33.39
CA THR A 92 -0.63 -3.82 -31.99
C THR A 92 0.07 -2.79 -31.11
N VAL A 93 -0.33 -2.79 -29.84
CA VAL A 93 0.39 -2.14 -28.75
C VAL A 93 1.24 -3.16 -28.03
N LYS A 94 2.40 -2.75 -27.50
CA LYS A 94 3.16 -3.60 -26.61
C LYS A 94 2.84 -3.28 -25.15
N VAL A 95 2.44 -4.31 -24.40
CA VAL A 95 2.07 -4.19 -22.99
C VAL A 95 2.95 -5.10 -22.17
N ASN A 96 3.52 -4.57 -21.09
CA ASN A 96 4.29 -5.36 -20.15
C ASN A 96 3.39 -6.05 -19.12
N THR A 97 2.49 -5.30 -18.51
CA THR A 97 1.64 -5.79 -17.42
C THR A 97 0.24 -5.17 -17.51
N ILE A 98 -0.79 -6.01 -17.32
CA ILE A 98 -2.18 -5.61 -17.14
C ILE A 98 -2.68 -6.25 -15.85
N ALA A 99 -2.99 -5.44 -14.83
CA ALA A 99 -3.44 -5.96 -13.53
C ALA A 99 -4.12 -4.88 -12.68
N PRO A 100 -4.96 -5.28 -11.70
CA PRO A 100 -5.34 -4.40 -10.59
C PRO A 100 -4.08 -3.94 -9.84
N HIS A 101 -3.82 -2.63 -9.85
CA HIS A 101 -2.66 -2.01 -9.26
C HIS A 101 -3.06 -1.18 -8.03
N ARG A 102 -2.34 -1.39 -6.92
CA ARG A 102 -2.58 -0.74 -5.62
C ARG A 102 -1.43 0.21 -5.20
N GLY A 103 -0.69 0.71 -6.19
CA GLY A 103 0.41 1.65 -5.99
C GLY A 103 0.11 3.09 -6.43
N GLU A 104 -1.07 3.34 -7.03
CA GLU A 104 -1.47 4.70 -7.47
C GLU A 104 -1.92 5.58 -6.28
N GLU A 105 -2.14 6.87 -6.55
CA GLU A 105 -2.69 7.81 -5.56
C GLU A 105 -3.99 7.27 -4.93
N PRO A 106 -4.21 7.46 -3.62
CA PRO A 106 -5.33 6.83 -2.92
C PRO A 106 -6.70 7.18 -3.50
N CYS A 107 -6.88 8.40 -4.00
CA CYS A 107 -8.10 8.81 -4.71
C CYS A 107 -8.30 8.13 -6.07
N ILE A 108 -7.25 7.58 -6.67
CA ILE A 108 -7.26 6.82 -7.93
C ILE A 108 -7.49 5.33 -7.67
N GLN A 109 -6.66 4.73 -6.82
CA GLN A 109 -6.75 3.29 -6.53
C GLN A 109 -7.97 2.92 -5.69
N GLY A 110 -8.49 3.85 -4.88
CA GLY A 110 -9.59 3.59 -3.96
C GLY A 110 -9.40 2.34 -3.11
N PHE A 111 -10.45 1.53 -3.03
CA PHE A 111 -10.49 0.32 -2.21
C PHE A 111 -10.27 -0.96 -3.02
N ASN A 112 -10.55 -0.95 -4.33
CA ASN A 112 -10.43 -2.13 -5.20
C ASN A 112 -9.18 -2.11 -6.10
N GLY A 113 -8.45 -1.01 -6.16
CA GLY A 113 -7.31 -0.82 -7.05
C GLY A 113 -7.66 -0.12 -8.36
N SER A 114 -6.60 0.32 -9.02
CA SER A 114 -6.61 0.94 -10.35
C SER A 114 -6.36 -0.13 -11.42
N GLY A 115 -7.18 -0.21 -12.46
CA GLY A 115 -7.00 -1.20 -13.52
C GLY A 115 -5.86 -0.80 -14.46
N SER A 116 -4.61 -1.01 -14.05
CA SER A 116 -3.46 -0.44 -14.75
C SER A 116 -3.00 -1.28 -15.94
N VAL A 117 -2.69 -0.59 -17.03
CA VAL A 117 -2.06 -1.11 -18.26
C VAL A 117 -0.73 -0.40 -18.45
N PHE A 118 0.36 -1.14 -18.23
CA PHE A 118 1.72 -0.63 -18.40
C PHE A 118 2.21 -0.89 -19.82
N PHE A 119 2.17 0.16 -20.65
CA PHE A 119 2.69 0.09 -22.02
C PHE A 119 4.21 0.02 -22.02
N SER A 120 4.76 -0.68 -23.01
CA SER A 120 6.19 -0.69 -23.28
C SER A 120 6.56 0.33 -24.35
N GLY A 121 7.72 0.95 -24.16
CA GLY A 121 8.15 2.11 -24.90
C GLY A 121 7.74 3.41 -24.20
N CYS A 122 8.50 4.46 -24.48
CA CYS A 122 8.23 5.82 -24.06
C CYS A 122 8.79 6.76 -25.13
N ASN A 123 8.29 7.98 -25.25
CA ASN A 123 8.85 9.00 -26.12
C ASN A 123 10.00 9.80 -25.46
N LEU A 124 10.19 9.65 -24.14
CA LEU A 124 11.30 10.16 -23.35
C LEU A 124 12.34 9.06 -23.02
N ARG A 125 13.54 9.48 -22.61
CA ARG A 125 14.63 8.58 -22.16
C ARG A 125 15.26 9.11 -20.87
N CYS A 126 14.44 9.22 -19.83
CA CYS A 126 14.82 9.78 -18.54
C CYS A 126 15.99 8.99 -17.92
N VAL A 127 17.07 9.67 -17.58
CA VAL A 127 18.28 9.04 -17.01
C VAL A 127 18.06 8.47 -15.60
N PHE A 128 16.96 8.86 -14.95
CA PHE A 128 16.54 8.45 -13.61
C PHE A 128 15.29 7.55 -13.63
N CYS A 129 14.85 7.08 -14.80
CA CYS A 129 13.62 6.29 -14.93
C CYS A 129 13.66 5.03 -14.04
N GLN A 130 12.62 4.84 -13.22
CA GLN A 130 12.41 3.63 -12.41
C GLN A 130 12.08 2.44 -13.33
N ASN A 131 11.05 2.62 -14.16
CA ASN A 131 10.54 1.64 -15.12
C ASN A 131 11.35 1.60 -16.44
N HIS A 132 12.67 1.76 -16.36
CA HIS A 132 13.53 1.87 -17.54
C HIS A 132 13.59 0.57 -18.37
N ASP A 133 13.34 -0.57 -17.73
CA ASP A 133 13.23 -1.90 -18.32
C ASP A 133 12.04 -2.03 -19.28
N ILE A 134 10.96 -1.27 -19.07
CA ILE A 134 9.79 -1.24 -19.97
C ILE A 134 9.72 0.05 -20.81
N ALA A 135 10.28 1.16 -20.34
CA ALA A 135 10.23 2.46 -21.02
C ALA A 135 11.36 2.62 -22.06
N HIS A 136 12.57 2.13 -21.78
CA HIS A 136 13.71 2.26 -22.71
C HIS A 136 13.87 1.04 -23.62
N GLN A 137 13.21 -0.08 -23.29
CA GLN A 137 13.30 -1.33 -24.03
C GLN A 137 11.90 -1.79 -24.46
N ARG A 138 11.85 -2.60 -25.51
CA ARG A 138 10.61 -3.18 -26.04
C ARG A 138 10.35 -4.52 -25.35
N ASN A 139 9.71 -4.50 -24.17
CA ASN A 139 9.49 -5.65 -23.30
C ASN A 139 7.98 -5.93 -23.11
N GLY A 140 7.58 -7.19 -23.02
CA GLY A 140 6.18 -7.61 -22.90
C GLY A 140 5.58 -8.17 -24.19
N PHE A 141 4.26 -8.29 -24.21
CA PHE A 141 3.49 -8.97 -25.26
C PHE A 141 2.73 -7.96 -26.13
N ASP A 142 2.52 -8.32 -27.40
CA ASP A 142 1.76 -7.50 -28.35
C ASP A 142 0.26 -7.80 -28.22
N VAL A 143 -0.57 -6.75 -28.26
CA VAL A 143 -2.02 -6.80 -28.05
C VAL A 143 -2.70 -5.91 -29.08
N THR A 144 -3.77 -6.39 -29.72
CA THR A 144 -4.61 -5.58 -30.62
C THR A 144 -5.54 -4.64 -29.85
N PRO A 145 -6.10 -3.57 -30.47
CA PRO A 145 -7.10 -2.72 -29.83
C PRO A 145 -8.31 -3.49 -29.27
N GLU A 146 -8.77 -4.53 -29.99
CA GLU A 146 -9.89 -5.39 -29.59
C GLU A 146 -9.53 -6.25 -28.37
N GLU A 147 -8.36 -6.90 -28.38
CA GLU A 147 -7.90 -7.67 -27.22
C GLU A 147 -7.63 -6.76 -26.00
N LEU A 148 -7.18 -5.53 -26.22
CA LEU A 148 -7.00 -4.55 -25.16
C LEU A 148 -8.35 -4.13 -24.56
N ALA A 149 -9.40 -3.99 -25.39
CA ALA A 149 -10.76 -3.76 -24.94
C ALA A 149 -11.30 -4.91 -24.07
N ASP A 150 -11.04 -6.17 -24.47
CA ASP A 150 -11.35 -7.34 -23.64
C ASP A 150 -10.66 -7.27 -22.26
N TRP A 151 -9.41 -6.81 -22.22
CA TRP A 151 -8.70 -6.59 -20.96
C TRP A 151 -9.33 -5.50 -20.10
N PHE A 152 -9.80 -4.39 -20.69
CA PHE A 152 -10.53 -3.36 -19.95
C PHE A 152 -11.80 -3.94 -19.32
N MET A 153 -12.55 -4.75 -20.06
CA MET A 153 -13.74 -5.42 -19.53
C MET A 153 -13.41 -6.39 -18.40
N LYS A 154 -12.31 -7.15 -18.49
CA LYS A 154 -11.83 -8.03 -17.40
C LYS A 154 -11.44 -7.25 -16.15
N LEU A 155 -10.75 -6.11 -16.29
CA LEU A 155 -10.39 -5.24 -15.17
C LEU A 155 -11.63 -4.69 -14.46
N GLN A 156 -12.67 -4.33 -15.22
CA GLN A 156 -13.96 -3.91 -14.67
C GLN A 156 -14.71 -5.06 -14.00
N GLN A 157 -14.94 -6.16 -14.71
CA GLN A 157 -15.86 -7.22 -14.28
C GLN A 157 -15.24 -8.18 -13.26
N VAL A 158 -14.00 -8.59 -13.47
CA VAL A 158 -13.29 -9.56 -12.63
C VAL A 158 -12.42 -8.85 -11.61
N GLY A 159 -11.69 -7.82 -12.05
CA GLY A 159 -10.84 -7.02 -11.17
C GLY A 159 -11.63 -6.10 -10.23
N ASN A 160 -12.87 -5.76 -10.58
CA ASN A 160 -13.71 -4.78 -9.86
C ASN A 160 -12.98 -3.43 -9.64
N CYS A 161 -12.09 -3.06 -10.57
CA CYS A 161 -11.25 -1.87 -10.47
C CYS A 161 -12.11 -0.60 -10.57
N HIS A 162 -11.65 0.49 -9.94
CA HIS A 162 -12.40 1.76 -9.97
C HIS A 162 -12.27 2.53 -11.27
N ASN A 163 -11.26 2.20 -12.07
CA ASN A 163 -10.89 2.90 -13.28
C ASN A 163 -10.02 1.97 -14.16
N ILE A 164 -9.80 2.37 -15.41
CA ILE A 164 -8.74 1.84 -16.27
C ILE A 164 -7.62 2.88 -16.35
N ASN A 165 -6.41 2.53 -15.92
CA ASN A 165 -5.27 3.44 -15.88
C ASN A 165 -4.24 3.09 -16.96
N LEU A 166 -4.15 3.95 -17.95
CA LEU A 166 -3.28 3.78 -19.10
C LEU A 166 -1.94 4.46 -18.80
N VAL A 167 -0.90 3.67 -18.52
CA VAL A 167 0.39 4.18 -18.06
C VAL A 167 1.38 4.30 -19.22
N THR A 168 1.76 5.54 -19.54
CA THR A 168 2.62 5.94 -20.66
C THR A 168 2.06 5.59 -22.05
N PRO A 169 0.84 6.05 -22.44
CA PRO A 169 0.20 5.60 -23.68
C PRO A 169 0.51 6.46 -24.90
N GLU A 170 1.26 7.56 -24.76
CA GLU A 170 1.39 8.60 -25.81
C GLU A 170 1.77 8.04 -27.19
N HIS A 171 2.75 7.14 -27.24
CA HIS A 171 3.20 6.56 -28.50
C HIS A 171 2.21 5.55 -29.10
N VAL A 172 1.11 5.22 -28.42
CA VAL A 172 0.06 4.27 -28.83
C VAL A 172 -1.36 4.84 -28.73
N VAL A 173 -1.50 6.17 -28.70
CA VAL A 173 -2.79 6.86 -28.53
C VAL A 173 -3.88 6.43 -29.52
N PRO A 174 -3.63 6.24 -30.83
CA PRO A 174 -4.66 5.76 -31.76
C PRO A 174 -5.20 4.39 -31.41
N GLN A 175 -4.33 3.44 -31.09
CA GLN A 175 -4.73 2.09 -30.71
C GLN A 175 -5.51 2.10 -29.39
N VAL A 176 -5.10 2.94 -28.44
CA VAL A 176 -5.82 3.17 -27.19
C VAL A 176 -7.21 3.76 -27.44
N ALA A 177 -7.33 4.75 -28.33
CA ALA A 177 -8.62 5.36 -28.67
C ALA A 177 -9.57 4.33 -29.30
N LEU A 178 -9.05 3.48 -30.19
CA LEU A 178 -9.81 2.35 -30.75
C LEU A 178 -10.25 1.37 -29.66
N ALA A 179 -9.35 0.99 -28.75
CA ALA A 179 -9.66 0.07 -27.64
C ALA A 179 -10.75 0.63 -26.69
N ILE A 180 -10.69 1.92 -26.34
CA ILE A 180 -11.71 2.57 -25.51
C ILE A 180 -13.08 2.55 -26.21
N LEU A 181 -13.11 2.88 -27.50
CA LEU A 181 -14.35 2.88 -28.28
C LEU A 181 -14.93 1.47 -28.45
N THR A 182 -14.09 0.45 -28.59
CA THR A 182 -14.52 -0.96 -28.61
C THR A 182 -15.03 -1.40 -27.24
N ALA A 183 -14.31 -1.10 -26.16
CA ALA A 183 -14.72 -1.45 -24.79
C ALA A 183 -16.01 -0.76 -24.38
N ARG A 184 -16.23 0.49 -24.83
CA ARG A 184 -17.51 1.20 -24.68
C ARG A 184 -18.66 0.38 -25.26
N ASP A 185 -18.51 -0.11 -26.49
CA ASP A 185 -19.55 -0.90 -27.17
C ASP A 185 -19.80 -2.26 -26.46
N MET A 186 -18.81 -2.74 -25.70
CA MET A 186 -18.89 -3.94 -24.86
C MET A 186 -19.47 -3.68 -23.44
N GLY A 187 -19.75 -2.43 -23.07
CA GLY A 187 -20.35 -2.06 -21.78
C GLY A 187 -19.37 -1.59 -20.70
N LEU A 188 -18.20 -1.06 -21.08
CA LEU A 188 -17.32 -0.37 -20.14
C LEU A 188 -18.04 0.85 -19.54
N ASN A 189 -17.97 1.02 -18.22
CA ASN A 189 -18.67 2.06 -17.47
C ASN A 189 -17.87 2.69 -16.31
N ILE A 190 -16.57 2.43 -16.24
CA ILE A 190 -15.64 3.03 -15.28
C ILE A 190 -14.75 4.09 -15.95
N PRO A 191 -14.21 5.09 -15.21
CA PRO A 191 -13.37 6.14 -15.76
C PRO A 191 -12.10 5.61 -16.45
N ILE A 192 -11.66 6.31 -17.49
CA ILE A 192 -10.33 6.12 -18.08
C ILE A 192 -9.37 7.19 -17.55
N ILE A 193 -8.20 6.74 -17.08
CA ILE A 193 -7.09 7.58 -16.64
C ILE A 193 -5.97 7.53 -17.67
N TYR A 194 -5.48 8.71 -18.04
CA TYR A 194 -4.33 8.89 -18.91
C TYR A 194 -3.12 9.33 -18.07
N ASN A 195 -2.25 8.39 -17.73
CA ASN A 195 -1.05 8.60 -16.92
C ASN A 195 0.16 8.84 -17.84
N THR A 196 0.64 10.08 -17.85
CA THR A 196 1.59 10.56 -18.85
C THR A 196 2.75 11.36 -18.28
N SER A 197 3.82 11.47 -19.07
CA SER A 197 4.98 12.31 -18.79
C SER A 197 4.78 13.80 -19.12
N SER A 198 3.60 14.18 -19.60
CA SER A 198 3.24 15.50 -20.14
C SER A 198 4.00 15.88 -21.41
N PHE A 199 4.80 14.97 -21.97
CA PHE A 199 5.46 15.17 -23.25
C PHE A 199 4.54 14.67 -24.37
N ASP A 200 3.35 15.24 -24.44
CA ASP A 200 2.28 14.80 -25.34
C ASP A 200 2.05 15.83 -26.45
N SER A 201 1.68 15.38 -27.65
CA SER A 201 1.32 16.27 -28.76
C SER A 201 -0.12 16.79 -28.62
N LEU A 202 -0.39 17.98 -29.13
CA LEU A 202 -1.75 18.54 -29.09
C LEU A 202 -2.70 17.71 -29.98
N GLU A 203 -2.18 17.16 -31.06
CA GLU A 203 -2.90 16.27 -31.97
C GLU A 203 -3.34 14.97 -31.28
N SER A 204 -2.49 14.39 -30.41
CA SER A 204 -2.87 13.20 -29.63
C SER A 204 -3.95 13.54 -28.59
N LEU A 205 -3.82 14.68 -27.91
CA LEU A 205 -4.80 15.15 -26.93
C LEU A 205 -6.16 15.48 -27.55
N GLU A 206 -6.19 16.02 -28.77
CA GLU A 206 -7.43 16.26 -29.51
C GLU A 206 -8.16 14.95 -29.83
N LEU A 207 -7.43 13.90 -30.23
CA LEU A 207 -8.02 12.58 -30.43
C LEU A 207 -8.63 12.02 -29.14
N LEU A 208 -7.96 12.25 -28.01
CA LEU A 208 -8.38 11.79 -26.69
C LEU A 208 -9.53 12.59 -26.05
N ASP A 209 -9.87 13.78 -26.57
CA ASP A 209 -10.92 14.61 -25.95
C ASP A 209 -12.28 13.91 -25.99
N GLY A 210 -12.92 13.80 -24.82
CA GLY A 210 -14.16 13.04 -24.65
C GLY A 210 -13.96 11.53 -24.52
N LEU A 211 -12.73 11.00 -24.60
CA LEU A 211 -12.42 9.61 -24.26
C LEU A 211 -11.84 9.47 -22.84
N ILE A 212 -11.04 10.44 -22.41
CA ILE A 212 -10.36 10.44 -21.12
C ILE A 212 -11.15 11.22 -20.08
N ASP A 213 -11.30 10.61 -18.90
CA ASP A 213 -11.99 11.22 -17.76
C ASP A 213 -11.00 11.95 -16.83
N ILE A 214 -9.85 11.33 -16.58
CA ILE A 214 -8.82 11.83 -15.66
C ILE A 214 -7.47 11.88 -16.38
N TYR A 215 -6.79 13.01 -16.29
CA TYR A 215 -5.39 13.12 -16.68
C TYR A 215 -4.51 13.08 -15.45
N LEU A 216 -3.45 12.28 -15.51
CA LEU A 216 -2.43 12.14 -14.47
C LEU A 216 -1.05 12.56 -15.03
N PRO A 217 -0.85 13.85 -15.36
CA PRO A 217 0.38 14.36 -15.97
C PRO A 217 1.52 14.52 -14.97
N ASP A 218 2.72 14.08 -15.35
CA ASP A 218 3.95 14.40 -14.64
C ASP A 218 4.60 15.67 -15.22
N PHE A 219 4.79 16.72 -14.40
CA PHE A 219 5.65 17.85 -14.76
C PHE A 219 7.02 17.65 -14.10
N LYS A 220 8.01 17.22 -14.88
CA LYS A 220 9.29 16.70 -14.36
C LYS A 220 10.34 17.77 -14.06
N VAL A 221 10.58 18.71 -14.99
CA VAL A 221 11.67 19.71 -14.92
C VAL A 221 11.27 21.00 -15.60
N TRP A 222 11.95 22.11 -15.28
CA TRP A 222 11.64 23.45 -15.80
C TRP A 222 12.68 23.96 -16.81
N LYS A 223 13.97 23.78 -16.52
CA LYS A 223 15.05 24.35 -17.34
C LYS A 223 15.33 23.47 -18.56
N ASN A 224 15.45 24.08 -19.75
CA ASN A 224 15.79 23.37 -21.00
C ASN A 224 17.11 22.60 -20.89
N SER A 225 18.11 23.14 -20.19
CA SER A 225 19.39 22.46 -19.94
C SER A 225 19.20 21.17 -19.12
N THR A 226 18.34 21.20 -18.10
CA THR A 226 17.98 20.03 -17.29
C THR A 226 17.19 19.02 -18.12
N SER A 227 16.20 19.48 -18.91
CA SER A 227 15.43 18.61 -19.80
C SER A 227 16.33 17.87 -20.80
N LYS A 228 17.17 18.59 -21.54
CA LYS A 228 18.09 17.99 -22.52
C LYS A 228 19.02 16.97 -21.88
N ARG A 229 19.55 17.30 -20.70
CA ARG A 229 20.50 16.44 -19.98
C ARG A 229 19.83 15.22 -19.36
N LEU A 230 18.71 15.37 -18.66
CA LEU A 230 18.09 14.32 -17.85
C LEU A 230 16.96 13.57 -18.56
N LEU A 231 16.17 14.22 -19.42
CA LEU A 231 15.03 13.60 -20.12
C LEU A 231 15.36 13.19 -21.57
N LYS A 232 16.45 13.74 -22.13
CA LYS A 232 16.84 13.60 -23.56
C LYS A 232 15.79 14.20 -24.51
N ALA A 233 15.21 15.32 -24.09
CA ALA A 233 14.29 16.15 -24.86
C ALA A 233 14.67 17.63 -24.69
N GLU A 234 14.64 18.44 -25.74
CA GLU A 234 15.09 19.84 -25.68
C GLU A 234 13.95 20.81 -25.36
N ASP A 235 12.73 20.44 -25.71
CA ASP A 235 11.48 21.20 -25.74
C ASP A 235 10.43 20.70 -24.72
N TYR A 236 10.88 19.94 -23.71
CA TYR A 236 9.98 19.31 -22.74
C TYR A 236 9.10 20.31 -21.99
N THR A 237 9.69 21.38 -21.45
CA THR A 237 8.97 22.31 -20.59
C THR A 237 7.85 23.00 -21.36
N GLU A 238 8.15 23.50 -22.57
CA GLU A 238 7.15 24.15 -23.44
C GLU A 238 6.04 23.18 -23.83
N THR A 239 6.40 21.96 -24.20
CA THR A 239 5.43 20.90 -24.51
C THR A 239 4.55 20.58 -23.29
N ALA A 240 5.16 20.38 -22.11
CA ALA A 240 4.45 20.05 -20.88
C ALA A 240 3.47 21.16 -20.48
N MET A 241 3.88 22.42 -20.63
CA MET A 241 3.01 23.55 -20.36
C MET A 241 1.76 23.54 -21.25
N GLU A 242 1.93 23.34 -22.56
CA GLU A 242 0.80 23.34 -23.49
C GLU A 242 -0.07 22.07 -23.37
N SER A 243 0.54 20.91 -23.12
CA SER A 243 -0.19 19.65 -22.92
C SER A 243 -1.04 19.70 -21.65
N ILE A 244 -0.50 20.19 -20.53
CA ILE A 244 -1.23 20.30 -19.25
C ILE A 244 -2.40 21.28 -19.38
N LYS A 245 -2.22 22.42 -20.07
CA LYS A 245 -3.33 23.36 -20.35
C LYS A 245 -4.42 22.69 -21.19
N ALA A 246 -4.05 21.94 -22.22
CA ALA A 246 -5.00 21.22 -23.06
C ALA A 246 -5.76 20.15 -22.26
N MET A 247 -5.08 19.37 -21.42
CA MET A 247 -5.71 18.40 -20.52
C MET A 247 -6.70 19.08 -19.56
N HIS A 248 -6.29 20.14 -18.87
CA HIS A 248 -7.15 20.87 -17.94
C HIS A 248 -8.36 21.49 -18.65
N LYS A 249 -8.17 22.06 -19.84
CA LYS A 249 -9.28 22.58 -20.66
C LYS A 249 -10.33 21.50 -20.98
N GLN A 250 -9.92 20.25 -21.16
CA GLN A 250 -10.83 19.15 -21.48
C GLN A 250 -11.61 18.65 -20.26
N VAL A 251 -10.95 18.42 -19.12
CA VAL A 251 -11.57 17.74 -17.97
C VAL A 251 -11.81 18.63 -16.75
N GLY A 252 -11.11 19.75 -16.62
CA GLY A 252 -11.16 20.67 -15.48
C GLY A 252 -10.37 20.22 -14.26
N ASP A 253 -10.65 20.85 -13.11
CA ASP A 253 -10.08 20.47 -11.83
C ASP A 253 -10.61 19.12 -11.33
N LEU A 254 -9.80 18.39 -10.56
CA LEU A 254 -10.15 17.04 -10.10
C LEU A 254 -11.42 17.05 -9.24
N CYS A 255 -12.39 16.19 -9.58
CA CYS A 255 -13.65 16.01 -8.88
C CYS A 255 -13.83 14.54 -8.46
N PHE A 256 -14.58 14.36 -7.38
CA PHE A 256 -14.74 13.08 -6.70
C PHE A 256 -16.21 12.74 -6.48
N THR A 257 -16.48 11.46 -6.30
CA THR A 257 -17.73 10.99 -5.71
C THR A 257 -17.68 11.08 -4.17
N SER A 258 -18.83 10.94 -3.50
CA SER A 258 -18.94 11.05 -2.04
C SER A 258 -18.14 10.02 -1.24
N ASP A 259 -17.68 8.95 -1.89
CA ASP A 259 -16.77 7.94 -1.35
C ASP A 259 -15.29 8.37 -1.39
N GLY A 260 -14.98 9.52 -1.99
CA GLY A 260 -13.61 10.05 -2.11
C GLY A 260 -12.85 9.55 -3.34
N ILE A 261 -13.51 8.82 -4.24
CA ILE A 261 -12.88 8.32 -5.47
C ILE A 261 -12.94 9.37 -6.57
N ALA A 262 -11.80 9.65 -7.20
CA ALA A 262 -11.73 10.59 -8.30
C ALA A 262 -12.43 10.01 -9.54
N LYS A 263 -13.20 10.85 -10.24
CA LYS A 263 -13.93 10.45 -11.45
C LYS A 263 -13.63 11.30 -12.67
N ARG A 264 -13.21 12.54 -12.48
CA ARG A 264 -12.94 13.47 -13.59
C ARG A 264 -11.95 14.54 -13.17
N GLY A 265 -11.10 15.00 -14.08
CA GLY A 265 -10.27 16.20 -13.91
C GLY A 265 -8.76 15.91 -13.96
N VAL A 266 -7.95 16.90 -13.61
CA VAL A 266 -6.48 16.76 -13.64
C VAL A 266 -5.91 16.56 -12.24
N LEU A 267 -5.11 15.50 -12.08
CA LEU A 267 -4.22 15.31 -10.95
C LEU A 267 -2.78 15.45 -11.45
N LEU A 268 -2.12 16.56 -11.15
CA LEU A 268 -0.74 16.77 -11.59
C LEU A 268 0.26 16.21 -10.60
N ARG A 269 1.28 15.52 -11.10
CA ARG A 269 2.37 14.99 -10.28
C ARG A 269 3.67 15.73 -10.56
N HIS A 270 4.41 16.02 -9.50
CA HIS A 270 5.76 16.58 -9.59
C HIS A 270 6.71 15.77 -8.72
N LEU A 271 7.65 15.06 -9.34
CA LEU A 271 8.71 14.34 -8.64
C LEU A 271 9.80 15.33 -8.23
N VAL A 272 9.94 15.56 -6.93
CA VAL A 272 11.05 16.37 -6.42
C VAL A 272 12.34 15.60 -6.63
N MET A 273 13.35 16.25 -7.21
CA MET A 273 14.66 15.65 -7.46
C MET A 273 15.75 16.38 -6.66
N PRO A 274 16.80 15.65 -6.22
CA PRO A 274 17.95 16.23 -5.52
C PRO A 274 18.59 17.43 -6.26
N GLY A 275 18.71 18.56 -5.57
CA GLY A 275 19.30 19.80 -6.09
C GLY A 275 18.55 20.40 -7.29
N LYS A 276 17.24 20.17 -7.38
CA LYS A 276 16.33 20.67 -8.43
C LYS A 276 15.07 21.32 -7.86
N GLU A 277 15.04 21.58 -6.56
CA GLU A 277 13.94 22.25 -5.85
C GLU A 277 13.61 23.62 -6.45
N ASP A 278 14.62 24.37 -6.93
CA ASP A 278 14.42 25.64 -7.64
C ASP A 278 13.47 25.49 -8.83
N GLU A 279 13.64 24.43 -9.63
CA GLU A 279 12.79 24.15 -10.79
C GLU A 279 11.39 23.72 -10.36
N GLY A 280 11.28 22.95 -9.28
CA GLY A 280 9.99 22.61 -8.67
C GLY A 280 9.21 23.84 -8.22
N ARG A 281 9.88 24.84 -7.63
CA ARG A 281 9.23 26.10 -7.26
C ARG A 281 8.67 26.86 -8.46
N GLU A 282 9.41 26.91 -9.57
CA GLU A 282 8.92 27.54 -10.81
C GLU A 282 7.69 26.80 -11.37
N ILE A 283 7.74 25.47 -11.40
CA ILE A 283 6.60 24.63 -11.85
C ILE A 283 5.36 24.96 -11.02
N MET A 284 5.48 25.00 -9.69
CA MET A 284 4.33 25.26 -8.81
C MET A 284 3.73 26.65 -9.00
N ARG A 285 4.56 27.69 -9.20
CA ARG A 285 4.08 29.04 -9.50
C ARG A 285 3.36 29.08 -10.83
N TRP A 286 3.97 28.51 -11.86
CA TRP A 286 3.38 28.50 -13.20
C TRP A 286 2.02 27.80 -13.23
N LEU A 287 1.87 26.67 -12.54
CA LEU A 287 0.61 25.93 -12.45
C LEU A 287 -0.50 26.76 -11.81
N ALA A 288 -0.20 27.45 -10.71
CA ALA A 288 -1.16 28.29 -10.01
C ALA A 288 -1.61 29.51 -10.85
N GLU A 289 -0.70 30.05 -11.66
CA GLU A 289 -0.92 31.24 -12.47
C GLU A 289 -1.60 30.94 -13.82
N ASN A 290 -1.31 29.79 -14.43
CA ASN A 290 -1.67 29.49 -15.82
C ASN A 290 -2.64 28.33 -16.01
N VAL A 291 -2.84 27.48 -14.99
CA VAL A 291 -3.74 26.32 -15.07
C VAL A 291 -4.93 26.50 -14.14
N SER A 292 -4.72 26.36 -12.83
CA SER A 292 -5.77 26.57 -11.83
C SER A 292 -5.15 26.62 -10.42
N LYS A 293 -5.68 27.48 -9.55
CA LYS A 293 -5.37 27.45 -8.11
C LYS A 293 -6.04 26.28 -7.39
N ASP A 294 -7.07 25.72 -8.01
CA ASP A 294 -7.82 24.54 -7.55
C ASP A 294 -7.30 23.24 -8.17
N LEU A 295 -6.15 23.28 -8.86
CA LEU A 295 -5.51 22.08 -9.41
C LEU A 295 -5.11 21.13 -8.28
N TYR A 296 -5.40 19.83 -8.43
CA TYR A 296 -4.96 18.82 -7.47
C TYR A 296 -3.52 18.41 -7.77
N VAL A 297 -2.61 18.61 -6.82
CA VAL A 297 -1.17 18.41 -7.04
C VAL A 297 -0.60 17.37 -6.08
N HIS A 298 0.12 16.39 -6.61
CA HIS A 298 0.93 15.46 -5.84
C HIS A 298 2.40 15.85 -5.95
N ILE A 299 2.96 16.40 -4.87
CA ILE A 299 4.39 16.68 -4.75
C ILE A 299 5.04 15.43 -4.18
N MET A 300 5.77 14.69 -5.01
CA MET A 300 6.25 13.35 -4.69
C MET A 300 7.67 13.38 -4.15
N GLU A 301 7.89 12.66 -3.05
CA GLU A 301 9.21 12.44 -2.43
C GLU A 301 9.88 11.12 -2.86
N GLN A 302 9.19 10.31 -3.69
CA GLN A 302 9.53 8.93 -4.06
C GLN A 302 10.67 8.83 -5.09
N TYR A 303 11.69 9.68 -4.98
CA TYR A 303 12.81 9.67 -5.92
C TYR A 303 13.75 8.48 -5.65
N HIS A 304 13.76 7.54 -6.58
CA HIS A 304 14.67 6.38 -6.59
C HIS A 304 15.13 6.13 -8.03
N PRO A 305 16.38 6.43 -8.40
CA PRO A 305 16.81 6.36 -9.79
C PRO A 305 17.45 5.01 -10.15
N ASP A 306 16.86 4.29 -11.12
CA ASP A 306 17.33 2.94 -11.52
C ASP A 306 18.07 2.90 -12.87
N ALA A 307 17.79 3.84 -13.78
CA ALA A 307 18.27 3.79 -15.16
C ALA A 307 19.79 4.01 -15.33
N HIS A 308 20.27 5.25 -15.33
CA HIS A 308 21.66 5.59 -15.67
C HIS A 308 22.40 6.34 -14.56
N VAL A 309 21.69 6.88 -13.58
CA VAL A 309 22.26 7.49 -12.38
C VAL A 309 23.04 6.43 -11.59
N GLY A 310 24.19 6.79 -11.02
CA GLY A 310 24.96 5.86 -10.18
C GLY A 310 25.84 4.86 -10.95
N LYS A 311 25.69 4.74 -12.28
CA LYS A 311 26.50 3.82 -13.11
C LYS A 311 27.87 4.40 -13.43
N ARG A 312 28.90 3.56 -13.52
CA ARG A 312 30.27 3.97 -13.90
C ARG A 312 30.30 4.67 -15.26
N LYS A 313 31.06 5.75 -15.37
CA LYS A 313 31.35 6.41 -16.65
C LYS A 313 32.28 5.49 -17.46
N ARG A 314 31.96 5.24 -18.73
CA ARG A 314 32.87 4.53 -19.63
C ARG A 314 33.94 5.55 -20.05
N THR A 315 35.09 5.54 -19.40
CA THR A 315 36.25 6.33 -19.82
C THR A 315 36.91 5.63 -21.00
N THR A 316 37.13 6.34 -22.10
CA THR A 316 38.10 5.93 -23.12
C THR A 316 39.47 5.96 -22.45
N LYS A 317 40.23 4.86 -22.46
CA LYS A 317 41.57 4.77 -21.85
C LYS A 317 42.42 6.01 -22.17
N ASN A 318 42.64 6.87 -21.18
CA ASN A 318 43.70 7.88 -21.25
C ASN A 318 45.01 7.24 -20.78
N ALA A 319 46.11 7.54 -21.47
CA ALA A 319 47.42 6.92 -21.31
C ALA A 319 48.18 7.28 -20.02
N LYS A 320 47.50 7.71 -18.95
CA LYS A 320 48.08 7.96 -17.63
C LYS A 320 47.15 7.38 -16.57
N GLY A 321 47.64 6.35 -15.88
CA GLY A 321 46.87 5.41 -15.06
C GLY A 321 46.46 5.95 -13.69
N ASP A 322 45.64 7.00 -13.66
CA ASP A 322 44.84 7.36 -12.49
C ASP A 322 43.37 7.13 -12.82
N GLU A 323 42.85 5.93 -12.50
CA GLU A 323 41.43 5.61 -12.64
C GLU A 323 40.64 6.21 -11.46
N GLU A 324 40.22 7.47 -11.56
CA GLU A 324 39.10 7.94 -10.74
C GLU A 324 37.80 7.32 -11.29
N ASP A 325 37.14 6.50 -10.46
CA ASP A 325 35.85 5.87 -10.71
C ASP A 325 34.73 6.95 -10.75
N GLU A 326 34.68 7.76 -11.82
CA GLU A 326 33.68 8.82 -11.97
C GLU A 326 32.30 8.21 -12.24
N VAL A 327 31.32 8.55 -11.39
CA VAL A 327 29.95 8.04 -11.46
C VAL A 327 29.06 8.98 -12.27
N ARG A 328 28.20 8.42 -13.14
CA ARG A 328 27.24 9.20 -13.93
C ARG A 328 26.17 9.83 -13.05
N TYR A 329 25.96 11.13 -13.23
CA TYR A 329 24.92 11.91 -12.55
C TYR A 329 25.01 11.83 -11.00
N ALA A 330 26.23 11.88 -10.46
CA ALA A 330 26.49 11.75 -9.03
C ALA A 330 25.68 12.76 -8.18
N GLU A 331 25.40 13.94 -8.72
CA GLU A 331 24.68 15.01 -8.02
C GLU A 331 23.20 14.68 -7.73
N ILE A 332 22.61 13.76 -8.51
CA ILE A 332 21.24 13.25 -8.31
C ILE A 332 21.23 11.79 -7.87
N ASN A 333 22.37 11.21 -7.50
CA ASN A 333 22.48 9.84 -6.99
C ASN A 333 22.33 9.79 -5.45
N ARG A 334 21.25 10.36 -4.94
CA ARG A 334 20.93 10.38 -3.51
C ARG A 334 19.42 10.54 -3.31
N ALA A 335 18.96 10.28 -2.10
CA ALA A 335 17.60 10.62 -1.71
C ALA A 335 17.39 12.14 -1.65
N VAL A 336 16.12 12.55 -1.83
CA VAL A 336 15.66 13.93 -1.62
C VAL A 336 15.70 14.23 -0.12
N ARG A 337 16.07 15.46 0.23
CA ARG A 337 16.08 15.94 1.61
C ARG A 337 14.77 16.65 1.95
N ASP A 338 14.39 16.64 3.22
CA ASP A 338 13.14 17.26 3.70
C ASP A 338 13.06 18.77 3.39
N ASP A 339 14.20 19.47 3.36
CA ASP A 339 14.28 20.89 2.99
C ASP A 339 14.00 21.14 1.50
N GLU A 340 14.45 20.23 0.62
CA GLU A 340 14.17 20.30 -0.82
C GLU A 340 12.66 20.10 -1.08
N LEU A 341 12.06 19.10 -0.44
CA LEU A 341 10.62 18.82 -0.52
C LEU A 341 9.79 19.97 0.08
N GLY A 342 10.16 20.42 1.27
CA GLY A 342 9.50 21.53 1.98
C GLY A 342 9.53 22.81 1.17
N SER A 343 10.66 23.14 0.53
CA SER A 343 10.80 24.34 -0.30
C SER A 343 9.84 24.36 -1.49
N VAL A 344 9.64 23.23 -2.17
CA VAL A 344 8.69 23.12 -3.29
C VAL A 344 7.25 23.24 -2.78
N ARG A 345 6.93 22.59 -1.66
CA ARG A 345 5.61 22.66 -1.03
C ARG A 345 5.25 24.08 -0.56
N ASP A 346 6.19 24.77 0.08
CA ASP A 346 6.00 26.15 0.53
C ASP A 346 5.78 27.09 -0.66
N ALA A 347 6.50 26.89 -1.77
CA ALA A 347 6.29 27.66 -2.99
C ALA A 347 4.91 27.42 -3.61
N ALA A 348 4.41 26.18 -3.59
CA ALA A 348 3.06 25.86 -4.06
C ALA A 348 1.99 26.58 -3.23
N VAL A 349 2.10 26.53 -1.89
CA VAL A 349 1.19 27.23 -0.99
C VAL A 349 1.27 28.74 -1.17
N ALA A 350 2.48 29.29 -1.32
CA ALA A 350 2.68 30.72 -1.57
C ALA A 350 2.09 31.18 -2.91
N ALA A 351 2.10 30.32 -3.93
CA ALA A 351 1.46 30.57 -5.22
C ALA A 351 -0.08 30.48 -5.16
N GLY A 352 -0.64 29.93 -4.07
CA GLY A 352 -2.06 29.79 -3.85
C GLY A 352 -2.64 28.42 -4.18
N LEU A 353 -1.81 27.42 -4.48
CA LEU A 353 -2.24 26.03 -4.56
C LEU A 353 -2.55 25.53 -3.15
N TRP A 354 -3.69 24.86 -3.01
CA TRP A 354 -4.17 24.43 -1.69
C TRP A 354 -4.64 22.97 -1.65
N ARG A 355 -4.78 22.32 -2.80
CA ARG A 355 -5.23 20.93 -2.92
C ARG A 355 -4.05 20.02 -3.21
N PHE A 356 -3.61 19.28 -2.21
CA PHE A 356 -2.47 18.37 -2.32
C PHE A 356 -2.86 16.92 -2.06
N CYS A 357 -2.32 16.01 -2.87
CA CYS A 357 -2.33 14.57 -2.56
C CYS A 357 -1.24 14.29 -1.53
N GLU A 358 -1.58 13.70 -0.38
CA GLU A 358 -0.59 13.37 0.67
C GLU A 358 -0.39 11.86 0.80
N ALA A 359 0.87 11.42 0.89
CA ALA A 359 1.22 10.01 1.06
C ALA A 359 0.74 9.38 2.40
N ASN A 360 0.31 10.19 3.38
CA ASN A 360 -0.28 9.73 4.65
C ASN A 360 -1.82 9.66 4.61
N GLU A 361 -2.40 9.46 3.44
CA GLU A 361 -3.76 8.94 3.28
C GLU A 361 -3.79 7.43 3.64
N ASP A 362 -3.24 7.11 4.83
CA ASP A 362 -3.44 5.84 5.53
C ASP A 362 -4.95 5.71 5.75
N SER A 363 -5.62 4.79 5.06
CA SER A 363 -6.80 4.00 5.47
C SER A 363 -7.72 4.59 6.55
N SER A 364 -8.01 5.88 6.48
CA SER A 364 -8.83 6.62 7.40
C SER A 364 -9.61 7.61 6.58
N MET A 365 -10.92 7.37 6.55
CA MET A 365 -11.93 8.40 6.72
C MET A 365 -11.31 9.81 6.69
N PHE A 366 -11.20 10.39 5.49
CA PHE A 366 -10.55 11.67 5.30
C PHE A 366 -11.19 12.74 6.18
N HIS A 367 -10.32 13.60 6.73
CA HIS A 367 -10.53 14.85 7.48
C HIS A 367 -10.60 14.77 9.02
N LEU A 368 -9.45 14.59 9.66
CA LEU A 368 -9.18 15.20 10.97
C LEU A 368 -7.74 15.76 11.04
N ASN A 369 -7.66 17.09 11.25
CA ASN A 369 -6.50 17.90 11.65
C ASN A 369 -5.40 18.22 10.64
N ASN A 370 -5.58 19.30 9.86
CA ASN A 370 -4.87 20.59 10.06
C ASN A 370 -5.17 21.54 8.89
N SER A 371 -6.01 22.55 9.12
CA SER A 371 -6.07 23.74 8.25
C SER A 371 -5.43 24.92 8.98
N PRO A 372 -4.51 25.67 8.36
CA PRO A 372 -4.35 27.08 8.71
C PRO A 372 -5.65 27.79 8.32
N ARG A 373 -6.25 28.55 9.25
CA ARG A 373 -7.52 29.25 9.03
C ARG A 373 -7.38 30.22 7.83
N PRO A 374 -8.33 30.23 6.87
CA PRO A 374 -8.38 31.30 5.87
C PRO A 374 -8.87 32.61 6.53
N PRO A 375 -8.45 33.78 6.01
CA PRO A 375 -8.94 35.08 6.50
C PRO A 375 -10.43 35.23 6.19
N ARG A 376 -11.23 35.53 7.22
CA ARG A 376 -12.66 35.84 7.07
C ARG A 376 -12.83 37.14 6.27
N LEU A 377 -13.27 37.02 5.02
CA LEU A 377 -13.95 38.11 4.32
C LEU A 377 -15.42 38.11 4.80
N LEU A 378 -15.77 39.11 5.63
CA LEU A 378 -17.17 39.41 5.96
C LEU A 378 -17.75 40.33 4.88
N PRO A 379 -19.02 40.14 4.45
CA PRO A 379 -19.67 41.05 3.51
C PRO A 379 -19.98 42.39 4.20
N GLN A 380 -19.55 43.49 3.58
CA GLN A 380 -19.91 44.84 4.01
C GLN A 380 -21.33 45.18 3.54
N ILE A 381 -22.21 45.53 4.47
CA ILE A 381 -23.43 46.31 4.21
C ILE A 381 -23.30 47.61 5.02
N PRO A 382 -23.52 48.80 4.43
CA PRO A 382 -23.14 50.08 5.03
C PRO A 382 -24.30 50.75 5.78
N HIS A 383 -24.06 51.27 6.99
CA HIS A 383 -24.92 52.27 7.66
C HIS A 383 -24.11 53.12 8.68
N PRO A 384 -24.59 54.33 9.05
CA PRO A 384 -23.85 55.61 9.02
C PRO A 384 -23.08 55.96 10.33
N PRO A 385 -22.31 57.08 10.36
CA PRO A 385 -21.24 57.28 11.35
C PRO A 385 -21.63 58.08 12.61
N TRP A 386 -20.73 57.98 13.60
CA TRP A 386 -20.47 58.84 14.79
C TRP A 386 -20.98 58.33 16.16
N PRO A 387 -20.32 58.66 17.30
CA PRO A 387 -18.97 59.22 17.51
C PRO A 387 -18.06 58.32 18.38
N ARG A 388 -16.76 58.63 18.32
CA ARG A 388 -15.71 58.13 19.22
C ARG A 388 -16.01 58.50 20.68
N ASN A 389 -15.81 57.57 21.60
CA ASN A 389 -15.39 57.92 22.94
C ASN A 389 -14.36 56.93 23.48
N SER A 390 -13.25 57.51 23.91
CA SER A 390 -12.13 56.93 24.61
C SER A 390 -12.53 56.41 25.99
N SER A 391 -12.12 55.19 26.33
CA SER A 391 -11.63 54.91 27.69
C SER A 391 -10.83 53.62 27.71
N SER A 392 -9.61 53.77 28.22
CA SER A 392 -8.73 52.71 28.69
C SER A 392 -9.42 51.83 29.72
N ASN A 393 -9.35 50.51 29.57
CA ASN A 393 -9.07 49.67 30.73
C ASN A 393 -8.39 48.35 30.36
N SER A 394 -7.25 48.16 31.02
CA SER A 394 -6.42 46.98 31.11
C SER A 394 -7.13 45.84 31.84
N ASN A 395 -7.17 44.65 31.24
CA ASN A 395 -6.86 43.36 31.86
C ASN A 395 -7.40 42.20 31.02
N ARG A 396 -6.51 41.51 30.30
CA ARG A 396 -6.69 40.09 29.95
C ARG A 396 -5.36 39.37 30.16
N PRO A 397 -5.36 38.18 30.79
CA PRO A 397 -4.15 37.47 31.13
C PRO A 397 -3.48 36.92 29.86
N ARG A 398 -2.15 37.05 29.79
CA ARG A 398 -1.32 36.33 28.81
C ARG A 398 -1.42 34.83 29.11
N PRO A 399 -1.64 33.94 28.12
CA PRO A 399 -1.41 32.53 28.33
C PRO A 399 0.11 32.28 28.40
N SER A 400 0.50 31.51 29.41
CA SER A 400 1.87 31.03 29.66
C SER A 400 2.42 30.21 28.48
N PRO A 401 3.72 30.32 28.16
CA PRO A 401 4.35 29.57 27.09
C PRO A 401 4.78 28.19 27.59
N LEU A 402 3.84 27.27 27.84
CA LEU A 402 4.17 25.92 28.33
C LEU A 402 3.26 24.79 27.81
N VAL A 403 2.60 24.98 26.67
CA VAL A 403 1.84 23.91 26.00
C VAL A 403 2.08 23.93 24.49
N SER A 404 3.32 23.67 24.06
CA SER A 404 3.60 23.34 22.65
C SER A 404 4.73 22.32 22.44
N THR A 405 5.19 21.66 23.49
CA THR A 405 6.29 20.69 23.41
C THR A 405 5.90 19.41 24.12
N LEU A 406 5.11 18.57 23.46
CA LEU A 406 4.98 17.13 23.76
C LEU A 406 4.29 16.46 22.55
N ARG A 407 4.97 16.43 21.39
CA ARG A 407 4.75 15.32 20.46
C ARG A 407 5.39 14.08 21.11
N PRO A 408 4.68 12.95 21.23
CA PRO A 408 5.25 11.79 21.91
C PRO A 408 6.46 11.27 21.11
N PRO A 409 7.63 11.07 21.75
CA PRO A 409 8.85 10.59 21.08
C PRO A 409 8.67 9.19 20.44
N CYS A 410 7.66 8.43 20.85
CA CYS A 410 7.35 7.11 20.30
C CYS A 410 7.09 7.11 18.78
N ARG A 411 6.39 8.11 18.20
CA ARG A 411 6.02 8.06 16.77
C ARG A 411 7.23 8.21 15.83
N LEU A 412 8.20 9.04 16.21
CA LEU A 412 9.42 9.23 15.43
C LEU A 412 10.32 7.99 15.51
N LEU A 413 10.41 7.38 16.70
CA LEU A 413 11.15 6.14 16.92
C LEU A 413 10.53 4.95 16.17
N LEU A 414 9.19 4.81 16.20
CA LEU A 414 8.45 3.79 15.45
C LEU A 414 8.61 3.92 13.93
N ARG A 415 8.66 5.16 13.41
CA ARG A 415 8.93 5.41 11.97
C ARG A 415 10.35 5.01 11.59
N ARG A 416 11.35 5.46 12.36
CA ARG A 416 12.77 5.11 12.13
C ARG A 416 13.02 3.60 12.26
N TYR A 417 12.31 2.95 13.19
CA TYR A 417 12.29 1.51 13.40
C TYR A 417 11.79 0.75 12.16
N LYS A 418 10.59 1.10 11.64
CA LYS A 418 9.98 0.43 10.49
C LYS A 418 10.83 0.58 9.22
N SER A 419 11.37 1.77 8.97
CA SER A 419 12.25 2.02 7.80
C SER A 419 13.55 1.22 7.86
N HIS A 420 14.12 0.99 9.05
CA HIS A 420 15.35 0.21 9.21
C HIS A 420 15.09 -1.30 9.05
N LYS A 421 13.96 -1.82 9.59
CA LYS A 421 13.56 -3.22 9.43
C LYS A 421 13.28 -3.57 7.96
N ALA A 422 12.61 -2.69 7.23
CA ALA A 422 12.25 -2.88 5.82
C ALA A 422 13.47 -3.09 4.89
N GLN A 423 14.67 -2.65 5.29
CA GLN A 423 15.90 -2.82 4.52
C GLN A 423 16.55 -4.20 4.72
N LEU A 424 16.14 -4.97 5.72
CA LEU A 424 16.79 -6.22 6.14
C LEU A 424 16.18 -7.49 5.51
N THR A 425 14.92 -7.45 5.07
CA THR A 425 14.19 -8.55 4.42
C THR A 425 13.56 -8.10 3.10
N LEU A 426 13.12 -9.05 2.27
CA LEU A 426 12.46 -8.82 0.98
C LEU A 426 11.02 -9.34 1.01
N SER A 427 10.09 -8.66 0.35
CA SER A 427 8.75 -9.21 0.15
C SER A 427 8.74 -10.27 -0.96
N ALA A 428 7.93 -11.32 -0.77
CA ALA A 428 7.67 -12.34 -1.79
C ALA A 428 7.05 -11.79 -3.08
N THR A 429 6.40 -10.62 -3.03
CA THR A 429 5.78 -9.92 -4.18
C THR A 429 6.74 -9.06 -4.99
N GLY A 430 8.03 -8.97 -4.59
CA GLY A 430 9.06 -8.25 -5.35
C GLY A 430 9.17 -6.74 -5.07
N SER A 431 8.41 -6.20 -4.11
CA SER A 431 8.60 -4.85 -3.57
C SER A 431 9.71 -4.82 -2.51
N GLU A 432 10.53 -3.76 -2.46
CA GLU A 432 11.40 -3.52 -1.31
C GLU A 432 10.55 -3.13 -0.09
N GLY A 433 10.73 -3.88 1.00
CA GLY A 433 9.92 -3.79 2.20
C GLY A 433 9.58 -5.19 2.71
N GLY A 434 10.00 -5.50 3.93
CA GLY A 434 9.64 -6.74 4.63
C GLY A 434 8.14 -6.90 4.85
N GLU A 435 7.77 -7.93 5.62
CA GLU A 435 6.39 -8.34 5.93
C GLU A 435 5.41 -7.15 6.03
N GLY A 436 4.32 -7.21 5.25
CA GLY A 436 3.25 -6.19 5.25
C GLY A 436 2.65 -5.96 6.64
N GLN A 437 1.78 -4.94 6.79
CA GLN A 437 1.14 -4.68 8.08
C GLN A 437 0.47 -5.95 8.65
N ARG A 438 0.64 -6.16 9.97
CA ARG A 438 0.05 -7.33 10.64
C ARG A 438 -1.45 -7.37 10.38
N THR A 439 -1.91 -8.51 9.87
CA THR A 439 -3.30 -8.71 9.48
C THR A 439 -4.17 -9.09 10.67
N HIS A 440 -5.50 -8.99 10.54
CA HIS A 440 -6.45 -9.52 11.53
C HIS A 440 -6.25 -11.03 11.78
N ILE A 441 -5.73 -11.77 10.79
CA ILE A 441 -5.41 -13.20 10.92
C ILE A 441 -4.27 -13.41 11.93
N GLN A 442 -3.22 -12.58 11.88
CA GLN A 442 -2.11 -12.64 12.84
C GLN A 442 -2.54 -12.25 14.26
N VAL A 443 -3.46 -11.29 14.39
CA VAL A 443 -4.05 -10.95 15.70
C VAL A 443 -4.85 -12.13 16.24
N LEU A 444 -5.66 -12.77 15.40
CA LEU A 444 -6.45 -13.95 15.77
C LEU A 444 -5.55 -15.13 16.15
N ALA A 445 -4.53 -15.43 15.36
CA ALA A 445 -3.59 -16.53 15.61
C ALA A 445 -2.93 -16.44 17.00
N ASN A 446 -2.57 -15.23 17.41
CA ASN A 446 -1.95 -14.95 18.71
C ASN A 446 -2.94 -14.91 19.89
N SER A 447 -4.24 -14.80 19.64
CA SER A 447 -5.26 -14.58 20.69
C SER A 447 -6.33 -15.66 20.78
N VAL A 448 -6.43 -16.57 19.80
CA VAL A 448 -7.51 -17.57 19.74
C VAL A 448 -7.52 -18.49 20.97
N VAL A 449 -6.36 -18.95 21.42
CA VAL A 449 -6.24 -19.82 22.60
C VAL A 449 -6.68 -19.09 23.87
N ALA A 450 -6.16 -17.88 24.10
CA ALA A 450 -6.61 -17.04 25.22
C ALA A 450 -8.11 -16.71 25.13
N THR A 451 -8.65 -16.44 23.94
CA THR A 451 -10.07 -16.14 23.74
C THR A 451 -10.94 -17.32 24.16
N VAL A 452 -10.56 -18.55 23.77
CA VAL A 452 -11.26 -19.77 24.19
C VAL A 452 -11.21 -19.92 25.71
N LEU A 453 -10.02 -19.74 26.33
CA LEU A 453 -9.88 -19.83 27.79
C LEU A 453 -10.68 -18.75 28.53
N ILE A 454 -10.76 -17.53 27.99
CA ILE A 454 -11.57 -16.44 28.54
C ILE A 454 -13.06 -16.79 28.48
N LEU A 455 -13.53 -17.39 27.38
CA LEU A 455 -14.93 -17.82 27.27
C LEU A 455 -15.25 -18.91 28.30
N PHE A 456 -14.38 -19.91 28.47
CA PHE A 456 -14.52 -20.92 29.52
C PHE A 456 -14.51 -20.31 30.92
N HIS A 457 -13.59 -19.38 31.19
CA HIS A 457 -13.51 -18.71 32.48
C HIS A 457 -14.77 -17.88 32.77
N THR A 458 -15.29 -17.18 31.76
CA THR A 458 -16.54 -16.40 31.88
C THR A 458 -17.74 -17.30 32.15
N TYR A 459 -17.79 -18.48 31.51
CA TYR A 459 -18.84 -19.47 31.77
C TYR A 459 -18.78 -20.00 33.21
N VAL A 460 -17.59 -20.38 33.69
CA VAL A 460 -17.39 -20.84 35.07
C VAL A 460 -17.77 -19.74 36.08
N LEU A 461 -17.40 -18.48 35.81
CA LEU A 461 -17.79 -17.35 36.65
C LEU A 461 -19.29 -17.09 36.67
N SER A 462 -20.02 -17.40 35.59
CA SER A 462 -21.48 -17.23 35.57
C SER A 462 -22.22 -18.16 36.54
N GLY A 463 -21.60 -19.29 36.91
CA GLY A 463 -22.12 -20.24 37.89
C GLY A 463 -21.47 -20.14 39.28
N SER A 464 -20.51 -19.24 39.49
CA SER A 464 -19.71 -19.13 40.72
C SER A 464 -19.86 -17.75 41.38
N SER A 465 -19.73 -17.69 42.70
CA SER A 465 -19.75 -16.43 43.47
C SER A 465 -18.34 -15.86 43.73
N ALA A 466 -17.32 -16.34 43.02
CA ALA A 466 -15.93 -15.91 43.22
C ALA A 466 -15.70 -14.48 42.71
N GLU A 467 -15.36 -13.56 43.62
CA GLU A 467 -15.11 -12.15 43.31
C GLU A 467 -13.61 -11.81 43.14
N CYS A 468 -12.71 -12.74 43.47
CA CYS A 468 -11.26 -12.51 43.47
C CYS A 468 -10.46 -13.74 43.02
N PHE A 469 -9.23 -13.51 42.56
CA PHE A 469 -8.28 -14.55 42.15
C PHE A 469 -7.61 -15.17 43.38
N GLU A 470 -7.82 -16.47 43.59
CA GLU A 470 -7.40 -17.17 44.81
C GLU A 470 -5.98 -17.76 44.71
N ASN A 471 -5.36 -17.68 43.53
CA ASN A 471 -3.98 -18.08 43.25
C ASN A 471 -3.68 -19.54 43.64
N GLY A 472 -4.50 -20.46 43.13
CA GLY A 472 -4.29 -21.90 43.28
C GLY A 472 -5.14 -22.54 44.36
N LYS A 473 -6.27 -21.93 44.75
CA LYS A 473 -7.27 -22.56 45.64
C LYS A 473 -8.54 -23.00 44.88
N SER A 474 -8.76 -22.49 43.67
CA SER A 474 -9.85 -22.91 42.78
C SER A 474 -9.32 -23.43 41.44
N ALA A 475 -9.95 -24.47 40.89
CA ALA A 475 -9.62 -24.96 39.55
C ALA A 475 -9.91 -23.92 38.45
N ALA A 476 -10.72 -22.89 38.73
CA ALA A 476 -10.92 -21.74 37.83
C ALA A 476 -9.64 -20.90 37.67
N ASP A 477 -8.74 -20.87 38.67
CA ASP A 477 -7.48 -20.13 38.62
C ASP A 477 -6.54 -20.66 37.53
N LEU A 478 -6.66 -21.95 37.18
CA LEU A 478 -5.90 -22.56 36.08
C LEU A 478 -6.25 -21.88 34.74
N LEU A 479 -7.50 -21.48 34.51
CA LEU A 479 -7.86 -20.77 33.29
C LEU A 479 -7.18 -19.41 33.22
N VAL A 480 -7.08 -18.69 34.34
CA VAL A 480 -6.36 -17.40 34.44
C VAL A 480 -4.87 -17.59 34.16
N VAL A 481 -4.25 -18.66 34.71
CA VAL A 481 -2.86 -19.05 34.41
C VAL A 481 -2.66 -19.23 32.91
N GLY A 482 -3.54 -19.98 32.24
CA GLY A 482 -3.45 -20.21 30.79
C GLY A 482 -3.58 -18.92 29.98
N ILE A 483 -4.50 -18.02 30.37
CA ILE A 483 -4.70 -16.72 29.70
C ILE A 483 -3.46 -15.83 29.84
N VAL A 484 -2.89 -15.71 31.04
CA VAL A 484 -1.71 -14.88 31.29
C VAL A 484 -0.48 -15.47 30.60
N ALA A 485 -0.30 -16.80 30.64
CA ALA A 485 0.76 -17.49 29.93
C ALA A 485 0.71 -17.24 28.41
N ASN A 486 -0.49 -17.29 27.80
CA ASN A 486 -0.68 -17.00 26.38
C ASN A 486 -0.12 -15.63 26.02
N TYR A 487 -0.62 -14.58 26.68
CA TYR A 487 -0.25 -13.21 26.34
C TYR A 487 1.20 -12.88 26.73
N ALA A 488 1.74 -13.48 27.80
CA ALA A 488 3.14 -13.32 28.15
C ALA A 488 4.07 -13.95 27.09
N ALA A 489 3.74 -15.15 26.60
CA ALA A 489 4.51 -15.84 25.55
C ALA A 489 4.43 -15.10 24.20
N VAL A 490 3.23 -14.70 23.78
CA VAL A 490 3.01 -13.94 22.54
C VAL A 490 3.69 -12.57 22.58
N ALA A 491 3.66 -11.88 23.72
CA ALA A 491 4.34 -10.60 23.88
C ALA A 491 5.87 -10.77 23.86
N ALA A 492 6.38 -11.83 24.49
CA ALA A 492 7.81 -12.16 24.45
C ALA A 492 8.28 -12.42 23.02
N ASP A 493 7.53 -13.24 22.29
CA ASP A 493 7.84 -13.55 20.89
C ASP A 493 7.79 -12.30 19.99
N THR A 494 6.72 -11.52 20.11
CA THR A 494 6.56 -10.28 19.34
C THR A 494 7.69 -9.29 19.63
N PHE A 495 8.09 -9.10 20.90
CA PHE A 495 9.19 -8.20 21.20
C PHE A 495 10.54 -8.76 20.73
N SER A 496 10.74 -10.08 20.85
CA SER A 496 11.96 -10.76 20.42
C SER A 496 12.16 -10.66 18.90
N SER A 497 11.14 -10.92 18.11
CA SER A 497 11.19 -10.85 16.64
C SER A 497 11.31 -9.41 16.13
N GLU A 498 10.51 -8.49 16.68
CA GLU A 498 10.48 -7.09 16.24
C GLU A 498 11.75 -6.32 16.64
N LEU A 499 12.27 -6.49 17.86
CA LEU A 499 13.49 -5.79 18.30
C LEU A 499 14.77 -6.57 18.02
N GLY A 500 14.71 -7.90 17.99
CA GLY A 500 15.86 -8.77 17.75
C GLY A 500 16.43 -8.68 16.34
N ILE A 501 15.62 -8.34 15.34
CA ILE A 501 16.08 -8.10 13.97
C ILE A 501 16.99 -6.87 13.84
N LEU A 502 16.88 -5.92 14.78
CA LEU A 502 17.74 -4.72 14.83
C LEU A 502 19.06 -4.95 15.56
N SER A 503 19.30 -6.17 16.06
CA SER A 503 20.55 -6.53 16.72
C SER A 503 21.75 -6.31 15.80
N LYS A 504 22.78 -5.62 16.30
CA LYS A 504 24.08 -5.50 15.62
C LYS A 504 24.80 -6.85 15.50
N SER A 505 24.47 -7.80 16.38
CA SER A 505 24.99 -9.16 16.37
C SER A 505 24.20 -10.02 15.39
N LYS A 506 24.91 -10.77 14.53
CA LYS A 506 24.29 -11.66 13.55
C LYS A 506 23.48 -12.78 14.24
N PRO A 507 22.24 -13.09 13.78
CA PRO A 507 21.43 -14.16 14.35
C PRO A 507 22.06 -15.55 14.20
N ARG A 508 21.75 -16.45 15.14
CA ARG A 508 22.16 -17.85 15.13
C ARG A 508 20.94 -18.75 15.08
N LEU A 509 20.97 -19.77 14.23
CA LEU A 509 19.84 -20.70 14.10
C LEU A 509 19.79 -21.64 15.31
N ILE A 510 18.71 -21.56 16.09
CA ILE A 510 18.56 -22.32 17.35
C ILE A 510 18.47 -23.83 17.15
N THR A 511 17.96 -24.26 16.00
CA THR A 511 17.82 -25.68 15.64
C THR A 511 19.10 -26.29 15.08
N SER A 512 20.15 -25.48 14.88
CA SER A 512 21.45 -25.95 14.39
C SER A 512 22.32 -26.41 15.57
N PRO A 513 22.84 -27.66 15.57
CA PRO A 513 23.74 -28.14 16.62
C PRO A 513 25.01 -27.31 16.80
N THR A 514 25.43 -26.61 15.74
CA THR A 514 26.63 -25.74 15.73
C THR A 514 26.29 -24.26 15.91
N LEU A 515 25.01 -23.91 16.14
CA LEU A 515 24.51 -22.53 16.22
C LEU A 515 25.06 -21.65 15.09
N ARG A 516 24.95 -22.16 13.85
CA ARG A 516 25.45 -21.48 12.65
C ARG A 516 24.78 -20.11 12.48
N VAL A 517 25.53 -19.17 11.93
CA VAL A 517 25.05 -17.82 11.64
C VAL A 517 24.12 -17.83 10.44
N VAL A 518 22.99 -17.14 10.55
CA VAL A 518 21.97 -17.03 9.49
C VAL A 518 21.60 -15.56 9.23
N PRO A 519 21.05 -15.24 8.05
CA PRO A 519 20.61 -13.87 7.74
C PRO A 519 19.51 -13.36 8.70
N PRO A 520 19.44 -12.04 8.97
CA PRO A 520 18.32 -11.42 9.68
C PRO A 520 16.96 -11.77 9.05
N GLY A 521 15.95 -12.03 9.89
CA GLY A 521 14.62 -12.45 9.46
C GLY A 521 14.46 -13.97 9.24
N THR A 522 15.50 -14.78 9.46
CA THR A 522 15.39 -16.26 9.35
C THR A 522 14.55 -16.81 10.50
N ASN A 523 13.53 -17.64 10.20
CA ASN A 523 12.74 -18.33 11.20
C ASN A 523 13.64 -19.22 12.08
N GLY A 524 13.55 -19.05 13.40
CA GLY A 524 14.44 -19.69 14.38
C GLY A 524 15.83 -19.08 14.53
N GLY A 525 16.09 -17.93 13.91
CA GLY A 525 17.29 -17.13 14.16
C GLY A 525 17.16 -16.31 15.44
N VAL A 526 17.98 -16.62 16.45
CA VAL A 526 17.97 -15.94 17.75
C VAL A 526 19.16 -15.01 17.94
N THR A 527 18.94 -13.91 18.68
CA THR A 527 19.98 -12.96 19.12
C THR A 527 19.84 -12.67 20.60
N ALA A 528 20.93 -12.29 21.26
CA ALA A 528 20.88 -11.91 22.68
C ALA A 528 19.98 -10.68 22.92
N ALA A 529 19.99 -9.71 21.99
CA ALA A 529 19.10 -8.56 22.05
C ALA A 529 17.62 -8.94 21.88
N GLY A 530 17.31 -9.89 20.98
CA GLY A 530 15.96 -10.44 20.84
C GLY A 530 15.48 -11.13 22.11
N LEU A 531 16.31 -11.99 22.72
CA LEU A 531 15.97 -12.64 23.98
C LEU A 531 15.71 -11.65 25.12
N LEU A 532 16.55 -10.62 25.26
CA LEU A 532 16.33 -9.56 26.26
C LEU A 532 15.06 -8.75 25.98
N ALA A 533 14.75 -8.47 24.72
CA ALA A 533 13.49 -7.84 24.32
C ALA A 533 12.29 -8.73 24.67
N GLY A 534 12.41 -10.05 24.48
CA GLY A 534 11.40 -11.03 24.88
C GLY A 534 11.18 -11.05 26.39
N VAL A 535 12.24 -10.98 27.19
CA VAL A 535 12.15 -10.83 28.67
C VAL A 535 11.36 -9.58 29.03
N PHE A 536 11.65 -8.46 28.37
CA PHE A 536 10.93 -7.21 28.61
C PHE A 536 9.44 -7.30 28.22
N GLY A 537 9.13 -7.93 27.09
CA GLY A 537 7.75 -8.18 26.64
C GLY A 537 6.97 -9.05 27.63
N ALA A 538 7.53 -10.18 28.04
CA ALA A 538 6.94 -11.08 29.03
C ALA A 538 6.76 -10.38 30.38
N PHE A 539 7.76 -9.64 30.85
CA PHE A 539 7.70 -8.88 32.10
C PHE A 539 6.58 -7.85 32.08
N THR A 540 6.40 -7.12 30.98
CA THR A 540 5.37 -6.09 30.87
C THR A 540 3.97 -6.68 31.04
N VAL A 541 3.66 -7.80 30.38
CA VAL A 541 2.37 -8.49 30.51
C VAL A 541 2.21 -9.10 31.90
N SER A 542 3.26 -9.76 32.40
CA SER A 542 3.23 -10.42 33.71
C SER A 542 3.01 -9.42 34.84
N PHE A 543 3.72 -8.28 34.80
CA PHE A 543 3.57 -7.19 35.75
C PHE A 543 2.18 -6.56 35.67
N ALA A 544 1.69 -6.27 34.45
CA ALA A 544 0.34 -5.75 34.26
C ALA A 544 -0.72 -6.70 34.83
N SER A 545 -0.57 -8.01 34.62
CA SER A 545 -1.48 -9.00 35.19
C SER A 545 -1.45 -9.02 36.72
N ALA A 546 -0.25 -8.91 37.33
CA ALA A 546 -0.11 -8.88 38.79
C ALA A 546 -0.71 -7.62 39.43
N VAL A 547 -0.78 -6.51 38.68
CA VAL A 547 -1.41 -5.25 39.14
C VAL A 547 -2.92 -5.29 38.95
N LEU A 548 -3.40 -5.76 37.79
CA LEU A 548 -4.79 -5.67 37.38
C LEU A 548 -5.67 -6.82 37.88
N LEU A 549 -5.10 -8.00 38.14
CA LEU A 549 -5.86 -9.11 38.70
C LEU A 549 -6.26 -8.80 40.15
N PRO A 550 -7.54 -8.98 40.53
CA PRO A 550 -8.00 -8.78 41.89
C PRO A 550 -7.61 -9.99 42.75
N PHE A 551 -6.36 -10.07 43.21
CA PHE A 551 -5.96 -11.11 44.15
C PHE A 551 -6.76 -10.96 45.47
N CYS A 552 -7.22 -12.07 46.04
CA CYS A 552 -7.96 -12.06 47.30
C CYS A 552 -7.15 -11.44 48.46
N ALA A 553 -7.82 -10.92 49.48
CA ALA A 553 -7.23 -10.09 50.55
C ALA A 553 -6.12 -10.78 51.38
N GLU A 554 -6.00 -12.11 51.31
CA GLU A 554 -4.94 -12.90 51.94
C GLU A 554 -3.62 -12.91 51.13
N SER A 555 -3.61 -12.40 49.91
CA SER A 555 -2.43 -12.38 49.04
C SER A 555 -1.39 -11.36 49.50
N SER A 556 -0.15 -11.81 49.64
CA SER A 556 0.98 -10.95 49.99
C SER A 556 1.53 -10.24 48.76
N LEU A 557 2.26 -9.14 48.97
CA LEU A 557 3.03 -8.49 47.90
C LEU A 557 4.03 -9.47 47.25
N MET A 558 4.55 -10.43 48.02
CA MET A 558 5.48 -11.43 47.52
C MET A 558 4.83 -12.39 46.52
N ASP A 559 3.55 -12.74 46.69
CA ASP A 559 2.83 -13.59 45.75
C ASP A 559 2.72 -12.94 44.36
N ARG A 560 2.51 -11.62 44.32
CA ARG A 560 2.51 -10.84 43.08
C ARG A 560 3.89 -10.76 42.42
N VAL A 561 4.96 -10.72 43.22
CA VAL A 561 6.35 -10.76 42.72
C VAL A 561 6.66 -12.15 42.15
N TYR A 562 6.33 -13.22 42.88
CA TYR A 562 6.51 -14.59 42.40
C TYR A 562 5.71 -14.86 41.12
N TRP A 563 4.45 -14.39 41.07
CA TRP A 563 3.64 -14.42 39.85
C TRP A 563 4.35 -13.73 38.69
N THR A 564 4.78 -12.48 38.89
CA THR A 564 5.46 -11.70 37.84
C THR A 564 6.71 -12.41 37.34
N LEU A 565 7.56 -12.92 38.22
CA LEU A 565 8.80 -13.63 37.85
C LEU A 565 8.52 -14.96 37.14
N ALA A 566 7.54 -15.73 37.62
CA ALA A 566 7.16 -17.01 37.05
C ALA A 566 6.65 -16.84 35.61
N PHE A 567 5.71 -15.92 35.37
CA PHE A 567 5.17 -15.69 34.03
C PHE A 567 6.13 -14.93 33.10
N THR A 568 7.06 -14.14 33.66
CA THR A 568 8.17 -13.59 32.86
C THR A 568 9.05 -14.73 32.35
N GLY A 569 9.44 -15.65 33.24
CA GLY A 569 10.21 -16.85 32.86
C GLY A 569 9.45 -17.71 31.84
N TRP A 570 8.20 -18.06 32.12
CA TRP A 570 7.37 -18.87 31.24
C TRP A 570 7.15 -18.20 29.87
N GLY A 571 6.83 -16.91 29.84
CA GLY A 571 6.66 -16.14 28.61
C GLY A 571 7.94 -16.10 27.78
N THR A 572 9.11 -15.93 28.42
CA THR A 572 10.40 -15.99 27.71
C THR A 572 10.69 -17.34 27.09
N LEU A 573 10.35 -18.44 27.77
CA LEU A 573 10.41 -19.79 27.19
C LEU A 573 9.52 -19.90 25.94
N GLY A 574 8.40 -19.18 25.90
CA GLY A 574 7.50 -19.14 24.74
C GLY A 574 8.18 -18.62 23.48
N SER A 575 8.95 -17.53 23.58
CA SER A 575 9.74 -17.00 22.46
C SER A 575 10.85 -17.96 21.98
N VAL A 576 11.42 -18.73 22.91
CA VAL A 576 12.42 -19.76 22.58
C VAL A 576 11.75 -20.94 21.88
N LEU A 577 10.59 -21.36 22.37
CA LEU A 577 9.78 -22.41 21.74
C LEU A 577 9.34 -22.00 20.34
N ASP A 578 8.89 -20.76 20.14
CA ASP A 578 8.54 -20.23 18.82
C ASP A 578 9.73 -20.33 17.86
N SER A 579 10.91 -19.88 18.30
CA SER A 579 12.14 -19.98 17.51
C SER A 579 12.51 -21.42 17.15
N VAL A 580 12.29 -22.39 18.05
CA VAL A 580 12.50 -23.82 17.77
C VAL A 580 11.48 -24.32 16.75
N LEU A 581 10.19 -24.03 16.95
CA LEU A 581 9.11 -24.46 16.07
C LEU A 581 9.27 -23.84 14.68
N GLY A 582 9.58 -22.55 14.58
CA GLY A 582 9.84 -21.86 13.33
C GLY A 582 11.06 -22.42 12.60
N GLY A 583 12.16 -22.65 13.31
CA GLY A 583 13.37 -23.25 12.72
C GLY A 583 13.21 -24.71 12.27
N LEU A 584 12.21 -25.45 12.77
CA LEU A 584 11.91 -26.83 12.39
C LEU A 584 10.80 -26.94 11.33
N LEU A 585 9.73 -26.15 11.48
CA LEU A 585 8.44 -26.32 10.79
C LEU A 585 8.09 -25.22 9.79
N GLN A 586 8.88 -24.14 9.71
CA GLN A 586 8.68 -23.07 8.73
C GLN A 586 9.87 -22.98 7.78
N ALA A 587 9.61 -22.94 6.47
CA ALA A 587 10.66 -22.70 5.51
C ALA A 587 11.06 -21.21 5.51
N SER A 588 12.34 -20.92 5.74
CA SER A 588 12.92 -19.60 5.46
C SER A 588 13.53 -19.60 4.07
N VAL A 589 13.06 -18.73 3.18
CA VAL A 589 13.55 -18.64 1.79
C VAL A 589 14.46 -17.42 1.66
N VAL A 590 15.63 -17.59 1.04
CA VAL A 590 16.59 -16.52 0.78
C VAL A 590 16.70 -16.29 -0.72
N ASP A 591 16.74 -15.03 -1.13
CA ASP A 591 17.02 -14.64 -2.51
C ASP A 591 18.53 -14.78 -2.82
N LYS A 592 18.89 -15.56 -3.85
CA LYS A 592 20.30 -15.87 -4.17
C LYS A 592 21.09 -14.64 -4.61
N ARG A 593 20.43 -13.58 -5.11
CA ARG A 593 21.08 -12.36 -5.62
C ARG A 593 21.43 -11.39 -4.49
N THR A 594 20.57 -11.28 -3.49
CA THR A 594 20.71 -10.29 -2.39
C THR A 594 21.18 -10.91 -1.07
N GLY A 595 21.02 -12.23 -0.89
CA GLY A 595 21.30 -12.92 0.37
C GLY A 595 20.32 -12.58 1.51
N LYS A 596 19.21 -11.89 1.20
CA LYS A 596 18.18 -11.49 2.17
C LYS A 596 17.05 -12.52 2.24
N VAL A 597 16.44 -12.66 3.41
CA VAL A 597 15.26 -13.51 3.61
C VAL A 597 14.07 -12.89 2.92
N VAL A 598 13.28 -13.72 2.23
CA VAL A 598 12.03 -13.38 1.56
C VAL A 598 10.88 -13.74 2.50
N GLU A 599 10.03 -12.77 2.83
CA GLU A 599 8.88 -12.89 3.71
C GLU A 599 7.57 -12.89 2.88
N GLY A 600 6.63 -13.76 3.24
CA GLY A 600 5.31 -13.81 2.61
C GLY A 600 4.32 -12.85 3.27
N GLU A 601 3.39 -12.31 2.50
CA GLU A 601 2.39 -11.37 3.00
C GLU A 601 1.46 -12.02 4.04
N GLY A 602 1.29 -11.37 5.20
CA GLY A 602 0.42 -11.83 6.28
C GLY A 602 0.85 -13.16 6.92
N GLY A 603 2.15 -13.50 6.85
CA GLY A 603 2.70 -14.73 7.41
C GLY A 603 2.50 -15.99 6.53
N LYS A 604 2.13 -15.82 5.26
CA LYS A 604 1.95 -16.93 4.30
C LYS A 604 3.28 -17.55 3.85
N LYS A 605 3.22 -18.82 3.42
CA LYS A 605 4.36 -19.54 2.84
C LYS A 605 4.89 -18.87 1.57
N VAL A 606 6.21 -18.89 1.41
CA VAL A 606 6.90 -18.32 0.23
C VAL A 606 7.18 -19.42 -0.78
N LEU A 607 6.70 -19.25 -2.01
CA LEU A 607 6.87 -20.22 -3.08
C LEU A 607 8.32 -20.25 -3.59
N VAL A 608 8.89 -21.46 -3.64
CA VAL A 608 10.28 -21.74 -4.10
C VAL A 608 10.32 -22.14 -5.59
N HIS A 609 9.20 -22.64 -6.15
CA HIS A 609 9.09 -23.01 -7.57
C HIS A 609 7.80 -22.45 -8.21
N PRO A 610 7.88 -21.88 -9.43
CA PRO A 610 6.69 -21.65 -10.25
C PRO A 610 6.18 -23.00 -10.80
N HIS A 611 4.95 -23.39 -10.47
CA HIS A 611 4.33 -24.55 -11.11
C HIS A 611 3.97 -24.23 -12.58
N PRO A 612 4.17 -25.17 -13.53
CA PRO A 612 3.55 -25.08 -14.84
C PRO A 612 2.02 -25.16 -14.67
N ARG A 613 1.28 -24.19 -15.21
CA ARG A 613 -0.19 -24.22 -15.22
C ARG A 613 -0.69 -25.42 -16.02
N ALA A 614 -1.39 -26.34 -15.37
CA ALA A 614 -2.18 -27.38 -16.02
C ALA A 614 -3.62 -26.86 -16.27
N GLY A 615 -4.00 -26.83 -17.54
CA GLY A 615 -5.33 -27.17 -18.04
C GLY A 615 -6.53 -26.28 -17.73
N GLY A 616 -6.85 -25.36 -18.64
CA GLY A 616 -8.22 -24.92 -18.91
C GLY A 616 -8.52 -25.18 -20.39
N ALA A 617 -9.28 -26.23 -20.67
CA ALA A 617 -9.56 -26.71 -22.01
C ALA A 617 -10.75 -25.97 -22.66
N THR A 618 -10.49 -25.35 -23.81
CA THR A 618 -11.43 -25.13 -24.93
C THR A 618 -10.51 -24.98 -26.16
N GLY A 619 -10.39 -25.91 -27.11
CA GLY A 619 -11.45 -26.53 -27.87
C GLY A 619 -11.36 -26.01 -29.31
N TYR A 620 -10.39 -26.47 -30.09
CA TYR A 620 -10.44 -26.42 -31.56
C TYR A 620 -9.72 -27.64 -32.15
N SER A 621 -10.49 -28.41 -32.90
CA SER A 621 -10.12 -29.61 -33.63
C SER A 621 -9.21 -29.31 -34.81
N SER A 622 -8.22 -30.17 -35.07
CA SER A 622 -8.13 -30.88 -36.36
C SER A 622 -7.00 -31.93 -36.37
N ALA A 623 -7.44 -33.15 -36.68
CA ALA A 623 -6.81 -34.11 -37.60
C ALA A 623 -5.53 -34.88 -37.18
N SER A 624 -5.77 -36.19 -37.03
CA SER A 624 -5.02 -37.32 -37.61
C SER A 624 -3.52 -37.48 -37.30
N ALA A 625 -3.18 -38.52 -36.55
CA ALA A 625 -2.80 -39.82 -37.12
C ALA A 625 -2.20 -40.74 -36.04
N SER A 626 -2.73 -41.95 -35.99
CA SER A 626 -2.24 -43.12 -35.27
C SER A 626 -0.88 -43.59 -35.78
N ALA A 627 0.03 -43.98 -34.88
CA ALA A 627 0.78 -45.25 -34.99
C ALA A 627 1.64 -45.51 -33.74
N SER A 628 1.39 -46.67 -33.17
CA SER A 628 2.20 -47.43 -32.22
C SER A 628 3.61 -47.77 -32.75
N ALA A 629 4.62 -47.76 -31.87
CA ALA A 629 5.62 -48.84 -31.81
C ALA A 629 6.53 -48.72 -30.57
N SER A 630 6.57 -49.81 -29.82
CA SER A 630 7.57 -50.21 -28.85
C SER A 630 8.98 -50.31 -29.46
N GLY A 631 10.02 -49.90 -28.73
CA GLY A 631 11.41 -50.13 -29.13
C GLY A 631 12.40 -49.83 -28.01
N SER A 632 13.06 -50.88 -27.57
CA SER A 632 14.11 -51.01 -26.56
C SER A 632 15.30 -50.03 -26.64
N VAL A 633 15.71 -49.60 -25.45
CA VAL A 633 17.08 -49.35 -24.94
C VAL A 633 18.23 -49.62 -25.91
N GLN A 634 18.98 -48.58 -26.25
CA GLN A 634 20.42 -48.68 -26.49
C GLN A 634 21.16 -47.39 -26.09
N GLN A 635 22.05 -47.53 -25.12
CA GLN A 635 23.00 -46.52 -24.64
C GLN A 635 23.88 -46.01 -25.80
N ARG A 636 23.90 -44.70 -26.03
CA ARG A 636 25.03 -44.03 -26.69
C ARG A 636 25.24 -42.62 -26.14
N LYS A 637 26.38 -42.50 -25.45
CA LYS A 637 27.32 -41.38 -25.33
C LYS A 637 26.78 -39.94 -25.43
N GLU A 638 27.02 -39.24 -24.33
CA GLU A 638 27.04 -37.79 -24.12
C GLU A 638 27.49 -36.98 -25.35
N GLU A 639 26.58 -36.13 -25.83
CA GLU A 639 26.91 -34.87 -26.47
C GLU A 639 26.09 -33.77 -25.79
N LYS A 640 26.78 -32.75 -25.29
CA LYS A 640 26.23 -31.61 -24.55
C LYS A 640 25.38 -30.76 -25.50
N GLU A 641 24.07 -30.89 -25.42
CA GLU A 641 23.15 -29.82 -25.81
C GLU A 641 22.77 -29.01 -24.56
N GLY A 642 23.04 -27.70 -24.64
CA GLY A 642 22.83 -26.75 -23.56
C GLY A 642 21.35 -26.59 -23.24
N VAL A 643 20.92 -27.29 -22.19
CA VAL A 643 19.73 -26.92 -21.43
C VAL A 643 19.98 -25.53 -20.85
N GLU A 644 19.20 -24.54 -21.28
CA GLU A 644 19.08 -23.26 -20.58
C GLU A 644 18.76 -23.57 -19.12
N THR A 645 19.75 -23.39 -18.26
CA THR A 645 19.57 -23.42 -16.81
C THR A 645 18.64 -22.28 -16.45
N VAL A 646 17.38 -22.60 -16.18
CA VAL A 646 16.48 -21.73 -15.42
C VAL A 646 17.23 -21.32 -14.16
N HIS A 647 17.69 -20.07 -14.11
CA HIS A 647 18.37 -19.54 -12.93
C HIS A 647 17.37 -19.50 -11.78
N GLU A 648 17.40 -20.51 -10.92
CA GLU A 648 16.66 -20.51 -9.65
C GLU A 648 17.08 -19.29 -8.82
N SER A 649 16.20 -18.30 -8.68
CA SER A 649 16.45 -17.05 -7.96
C SER A 649 16.37 -17.18 -6.43
N ARG A 650 15.76 -18.26 -5.91
CA ARG A 650 15.48 -18.45 -4.48
C ARG A 650 16.02 -19.79 -3.97
N ARG A 651 16.40 -19.85 -2.68
CA ARG A 651 16.89 -21.06 -2.00
C ARG A 651 16.28 -21.15 -0.61
N VAL A 652 15.87 -22.34 -0.17
CA VAL A 652 15.49 -22.57 1.24
C VAL A 652 16.73 -22.58 2.12
N GLU A 653 16.78 -21.70 3.11
CA GLU A 653 17.89 -21.53 4.06
C GLU A 653 17.74 -22.40 5.31
N SER A 654 16.51 -22.58 5.83
CA SER A 654 16.24 -23.42 7.01
C SER A 654 14.76 -23.86 7.10
N GLY A 655 14.51 -24.88 7.94
CA GLY A 655 13.18 -25.43 8.23
C GLY A 655 12.59 -26.34 7.15
N ARG A 656 11.44 -26.95 7.47
CA ARG A 656 10.61 -27.77 6.56
C ARG A 656 9.34 -26.96 6.28
N ASP A 657 8.88 -26.85 5.04
CA ASP A 657 7.71 -26.04 4.66
C ASP A 657 6.36 -26.65 5.11
N LEU A 658 6.24 -27.02 6.39
CA LEU A 658 5.11 -27.75 6.97
C LEU A 658 4.02 -26.77 7.43
N LEU A 659 4.38 -25.76 8.20
CA LEU A 659 3.47 -24.77 8.77
C LEU A 659 3.81 -23.35 8.30
N ASP A 660 2.81 -22.47 8.30
CA ASP A 660 2.99 -21.04 8.07
C ASP A 660 3.22 -20.29 9.41
N ASN A 661 3.39 -18.96 9.35
CA ASN A 661 3.63 -18.15 10.55
C ASN A 661 2.46 -18.23 11.54
N ASN A 662 1.24 -18.11 11.03
CA ASN A 662 0.04 -18.10 11.86
C ASN A 662 -0.16 -19.43 12.58
N ALA A 663 0.08 -20.55 11.91
CA ALA A 663 -0.05 -21.88 12.49
C ALA A 663 0.97 -22.15 13.59
N VAL A 664 2.21 -21.68 13.44
CA VAL A 664 3.24 -21.80 14.49
C VAL A 664 2.89 -20.94 15.70
N ASN A 665 2.43 -19.69 15.50
CA ASN A 665 1.97 -18.84 16.59
C ASN A 665 0.84 -19.48 17.39
N VAL A 666 -0.15 -20.08 16.72
CA VAL A 666 -1.25 -20.80 17.38
C VAL A 666 -0.72 -22.01 18.16
N LEU A 667 0.20 -22.78 17.58
CA LEU A 667 0.77 -23.96 18.21
C LEU A 667 1.60 -23.60 19.45
N MET A 668 2.44 -22.58 19.36
CA MET A 668 3.21 -22.05 20.48
C MET A 668 2.27 -21.55 21.58
N ALA A 669 1.31 -20.70 21.24
CA ALA A 669 0.33 -20.17 22.18
C ALA A 669 -0.43 -21.30 22.89
N PHE A 670 -0.83 -22.35 22.17
CA PHE A 670 -1.48 -23.52 22.73
C PHE A 670 -0.58 -24.28 23.72
N ILE A 671 0.65 -24.63 23.32
CA ILE A 671 1.60 -25.35 24.17
C ILE A 671 1.92 -24.55 25.44
N MET A 672 2.15 -23.25 25.30
CA MET A 672 2.50 -22.39 26.43
C MET A 672 1.32 -22.19 27.39
N SER A 673 0.10 -22.07 26.88
CA SER A 673 -1.10 -21.91 27.72
C SER A 673 -1.42 -23.20 28.46
N VAL A 674 -1.55 -24.32 27.75
CA VAL A 674 -1.89 -25.62 28.35
C VAL A 674 -0.75 -26.14 29.23
N GLY A 675 0.51 -25.92 28.83
CA GLY A 675 1.68 -26.28 29.63
C GLY A 675 1.75 -25.51 30.96
N ALA A 676 1.42 -24.20 30.95
CA ALA A 676 1.35 -23.41 32.18
C ALA A 676 0.26 -23.95 33.12
N MET A 677 -0.91 -24.27 32.57
CA MET A 677 -2.02 -24.86 33.32
C MET A 677 -1.63 -26.20 33.94
N GLY A 678 -0.95 -27.07 33.17
CA GLY A 678 -0.46 -28.36 33.69
C GLY A 678 0.60 -28.19 34.78
N ALA A 679 1.55 -27.27 34.60
CA ALA A 679 2.58 -26.98 35.59
C ALA A 679 1.98 -26.38 36.87
N ALA A 680 1.07 -25.41 36.75
CA ALA A 680 0.37 -24.83 37.89
C ALA A 680 -0.53 -25.85 38.59
N GLY A 681 -1.25 -26.69 37.84
CA GLY A 681 -2.04 -27.78 38.40
C GLY A 681 -1.18 -28.75 39.20
N TRP A 682 0.00 -29.11 38.68
CA TRP A 682 0.95 -29.94 39.42
C TRP A 682 1.47 -29.27 40.70
N VAL A 683 1.81 -27.98 40.65
CA VAL A 683 2.27 -27.20 41.82
C VAL A 683 1.17 -27.04 42.87
N TRP A 684 -0.07 -26.86 42.44
CA TRP A 684 -1.23 -26.63 43.31
C TRP A 684 -1.98 -27.92 43.71
N GLY A 685 -1.53 -29.08 43.23
CA GLY A 685 -2.18 -30.36 43.51
C GLY A 685 -3.57 -30.51 42.88
N MET A 686 -3.84 -29.80 41.78
CA MET A 686 -5.11 -29.79 41.06
C MET A 686 -5.00 -30.56 39.74
N SER A 687 -6.07 -31.27 39.39
CA SER A 687 -6.15 -31.93 38.09
C SER A 687 -6.70 -30.94 37.05
N PRO A 688 -6.13 -30.87 35.83
CA PRO A 688 -6.75 -30.14 34.73
C PRO A 688 -8.16 -30.63 34.38
N PHE A 689 -8.51 -31.86 34.77
CA PHE A 689 -9.86 -32.41 34.64
C PHE A 689 -10.86 -31.83 35.66
N ASP A 690 -10.38 -31.21 36.74
CA ASP A 690 -11.26 -30.53 37.71
C ASP A 690 -11.92 -29.29 37.09
N ILE A 691 -11.34 -28.73 36.02
CA ILE A 691 -11.96 -27.68 35.20
C ILE A 691 -13.22 -28.20 34.49
N ALA A 692 -13.21 -29.46 34.03
CA ALA A 692 -14.36 -30.07 33.38
C ALA A 692 -15.50 -30.38 34.35
N ALA A 693 -15.23 -30.44 35.65
CA ALA A 693 -16.26 -30.54 36.69
C ALA A 693 -16.89 -29.17 37.05
N LEU A 694 -16.29 -28.06 36.60
CA LEU A 694 -16.78 -26.69 36.78
C LEU A 694 -17.61 -26.18 35.58
N VAL A 695 -17.60 -26.91 34.45
CA VAL A 695 -18.34 -26.58 33.20
C VAL A 695 -19.59 -27.46 33.10
#